data_AF-A0A1X6N3B7-F1
#
_entry.id   AF-A0A1X6N3B7-F1
#
_cell.length_a   1.000
_cell.length_b   1.000
_cell.length_c   1.000
_cell.angle_alpha   90.00
_cell.angle_beta   90.00
_cell.angle_gamma   90.00
#
_symmetry.space_group_name_H-M   'P 1'
#
loop_
_entity.id
_entity.type
_entity.pdbx_description
1 polymer ?
#
loop_
_entity_poly.entity_id
_entity_poly.type
_entity_poly.pdbx_seq_one_letter_code
_entity_poly.pdbx_strand_id
1 'polypeptide(L)'
;MSSKLSNGIYLRSSINAEFTKDPQVLAAFSPDIIPLGQTQPKHEDLISSYDQFIAHDIDIDEAKTRIYIRGKAVISKYTRGIETQVSLKAIPNELILWPQAWTSAADLGQVVLKASKDGEGTSFEKPPHVVKTDILCLGRHDTFIAKATSKNASLEDLVPKVQNWRDLVKYIGQDPTLATYNVVFADPCSTNVSLTTRLRLFDNKTDSVDMVFGIEAVGIPAKNIDASLSCFGATPDYIPFSFGHQRVHIAPSTLLSTKATVPVNFDGTITLNVFNDTQQTFGDYSSISLIAYAVTVVDGQETFTTLGAEHVVFHSNIRVKKLLRKYEVANDGPFYPFYFRDNLSDGPDFPRVATHIHLLPLGVTPDPNVEESLGPKNYYVDISNTRNEVLHGNTSNYIYIRDTTTAPTSGKVRLYAFPNNILLHPSLYDQESNIVWDYNDDGERYVAIRSYSTNSAASLNPILLSEPFSCADRPLLPAGHDHYSLVAECKPDGTGPDGAEYLWPHTQVDDFRTAAEFTAWVQNGPYVALRSVEYMQNADAASYVLRTGFTIPEGFSPTDYWVFRVRLVNCPVGSAISFDSSDPEIQYSLRTITTPETEIGIIFTGKAPGFNCQIAIRWFANGKSAQPGQRIVASLVYRTVVTTALAYHLTCRKNIGKLAEPFEVTVGDNYPNLEMPDRKKGHPKVGGAHVRRVLGDKYSVAGGIHVDYVVGVDTWGHNLT
;
A
#
# COMPACT_ATOMS: atom_id res chain seq x y z
N MET A 1 25.36 -19.32 -44.32
CA MET A 1 25.41 -18.07 -45.12
C MET A 1 24.26 -17.20 -44.63
N SER A 2 24.55 -16.20 -43.80
CA SER A 2 23.54 -15.20 -43.39
C SER A 2 23.07 -14.44 -44.65
N SER A 3 21.77 -14.50 -44.96
CA SER A 3 21.17 -13.63 -45.96
C SER A 3 21.13 -12.21 -45.39
N LYS A 4 22.19 -11.43 -45.59
CA LYS A 4 22.20 -10.01 -45.22
C LYS A 4 21.11 -9.29 -46.01
N LEU A 5 20.14 -8.70 -45.30
CA LEU A 5 19.13 -7.84 -45.89
C LEU A 5 19.84 -6.67 -46.60
N SER A 6 19.66 -6.54 -47.92
CA SER A 6 20.37 -5.53 -48.72
C SER A 6 19.69 -4.15 -48.71
N ASN A 7 18.40 -4.11 -48.43
CA ASN A 7 17.59 -2.90 -48.26
C ASN A 7 16.25 -3.28 -47.60
N GLY A 8 15.88 -2.66 -46.48
CA GLY A 8 14.66 -2.96 -45.72
C GLY A 8 14.84 -2.83 -44.21
N ILE A 9 13.80 -3.13 -43.43
CA ILE A 9 13.87 -3.14 -41.96
C ILE A 9 14.04 -4.57 -41.49
N TYR A 10 15.13 -4.80 -40.76
CA TYR A 10 15.45 -6.07 -40.13
C TYR A 10 14.80 -6.13 -38.75
N LEU A 11 14.22 -7.29 -38.44
CA LEU A 11 13.76 -7.68 -37.11
C LEU A 11 14.79 -8.61 -36.51
N ARG A 12 15.15 -8.42 -35.24
CA ARG A 12 16.11 -9.27 -34.52
C ARG A 12 15.57 -10.69 -34.42
N SER A 13 16.00 -11.52 -35.37
CA SER A 13 15.86 -12.98 -35.30
C SER A 13 16.75 -13.50 -34.18
N SER A 14 16.23 -14.45 -33.42
CA SER A 14 16.81 -14.84 -32.15
C SER A 14 17.19 -16.32 -32.10
N ILE A 15 16.72 -17.11 -33.06
CA ILE A 15 16.93 -18.56 -33.07
C ILE A 15 18.40 -18.90 -33.33
N ASN A 16 19.20 -18.07 -34.02
CA ASN A 16 20.65 -18.27 -34.20
C ASN A 16 21.41 -16.96 -34.55
N ALA A 17 21.03 -15.82 -33.96
CA ALA A 17 21.73 -14.57 -34.24
C ALA A 17 23.10 -14.49 -33.55
N GLU A 18 24.14 -14.19 -34.33
CA GLU A 18 25.43 -13.75 -33.78
C GLU A 18 25.31 -12.29 -33.32
N PHE A 19 25.12 -12.07 -32.02
CA PHE A 19 25.31 -10.75 -31.42
C PHE A 19 26.63 -10.67 -30.65
N THR A 20 27.34 -9.58 -30.87
CA THR A 20 28.60 -9.24 -30.21
C THR A 20 28.41 -9.02 -28.70
N LYS A 21 28.99 -9.90 -27.89
CA LYS A 21 29.54 -9.62 -26.54
C LYS A 21 28.59 -9.03 -25.47
N ASP A 22 27.34 -9.46 -25.35
CA ASP A 22 26.50 -9.08 -24.20
C ASP A 22 25.91 -10.32 -23.49
N PRO A 23 26.15 -10.55 -22.18
CA PRO A 23 25.64 -11.71 -21.44
C PRO A 23 24.12 -11.75 -21.18
N GLN A 24 23.32 -10.88 -21.83
CA GLN A 24 21.85 -10.82 -21.63
C GLN A 24 21.03 -11.19 -22.89
N VAL A 25 21.63 -11.85 -23.88
CA VAL A 25 20.87 -12.31 -25.06
C VAL A 25 20.20 -13.65 -24.75
N LEU A 26 18.88 -13.62 -24.54
CA LEU A 26 18.07 -14.83 -24.40
C LEU A 26 17.96 -15.54 -25.76
N ALA A 27 18.28 -16.84 -25.82
CA ALA A 27 18.25 -17.62 -27.05
C ALA A 27 16.82 -17.72 -27.61
N ALA A 28 16.63 -17.65 -28.93
CA ALA A 28 15.32 -17.74 -29.59
C ALA A 28 14.25 -16.72 -29.13
N PHE A 29 14.68 -15.68 -28.38
CA PHE A 29 13.87 -14.54 -27.96
C PHE A 29 14.12 -13.25 -28.78
N SER A 30 13.08 -12.67 -29.39
CA SER A 30 13.18 -11.37 -30.06
C SER A 30 12.71 -10.21 -29.15
N PRO A 31 13.60 -9.27 -28.79
CA PRO A 31 13.22 -8.03 -28.10
C PRO A 31 12.49 -7.01 -29.00
N ASP A 32 12.20 -7.36 -30.26
CA ASP A 32 11.53 -6.47 -31.22
C ASP A 32 10.00 -6.59 -31.20
N ILE A 33 9.45 -7.56 -30.48
CA ILE A 33 8.03 -7.69 -30.15
C ILE A 33 7.86 -7.30 -28.68
N ILE A 34 7.08 -6.27 -28.39
CA ILE A 34 7.00 -5.67 -27.05
C ILE A 34 5.53 -5.54 -26.62
N PRO A 35 4.97 -6.57 -25.97
CA PRO A 35 3.70 -6.45 -25.26
C PRO A 35 3.86 -5.49 -24.07
N LEU A 36 2.96 -4.51 -23.94
CA LEU A 36 3.01 -3.49 -22.87
C LEU A 36 1.66 -3.28 -22.17
N GLY A 37 0.66 -4.12 -22.49
CA GLY A 37 -0.69 -4.00 -21.94
C GLY A 37 -1.30 -2.64 -22.25
N GLN A 38 -1.77 -1.93 -21.23
CA GLN A 38 -2.29 -0.57 -21.41
C GLN A 38 -1.23 0.55 -21.47
N THR A 39 0.06 0.24 -21.28
CA THR A 39 1.11 1.27 -21.23
C THR A 39 1.33 1.92 -22.59
N GLN A 40 1.49 3.24 -22.62
CA GLN A 40 1.76 4.03 -23.83
C GLN A 40 3.08 4.79 -23.71
N PRO A 41 4.22 4.16 -24.02
CA PRO A 41 5.52 4.83 -23.97
C PRO A 41 5.60 5.91 -25.06
N LYS A 42 6.45 6.92 -24.85
CA LYS A 42 6.76 7.87 -25.92
C LYS A 42 7.57 7.15 -27.00
N HIS A 43 7.45 7.62 -28.24
CA HIS A 43 8.19 7.07 -29.38
C HIS A 43 9.71 7.05 -29.15
N GLU A 44 10.26 8.13 -28.59
CA GLU A 44 11.68 8.28 -28.26
C GLU A 44 12.15 7.26 -27.20
N ASP A 45 11.27 6.88 -26.27
CA ASP A 45 11.57 5.88 -25.23
C ASP A 45 11.71 4.48 -25.86
N LEU A 46 10.86 4.14 -26.84
CA LEU A 46 10.95 2.88 -27.59
C LEU A 46 12.22 2.77 -28.44
N ILE A 47 12.72 3.89 -28.96
CA ILE A 47 13.97 3.96 -29.73
C ILE A 47 15.18 3.91 -28.80
N SER A 48 15.19 4.70 -27.73
CA SER A 48 16.32 4.73 -26.79
C SER A 48 16.50 3.42 -26.03
N SER A 49 15.41 2.69 -25.78
CA SER A 49 15.41 1.34 -25.20
C SER A 49 15.66 0.22 -26.22
N TYR A 50 16.11 0.52 -27.46
CA TYR A 50 16.25 -0.48 -28.52
C TYR A 50 17.03 -1.72 -28.05
N ASP A 51 18.08 -1.55 -27.25
CA ASP A 51 18.91 -2.65 -26.76
C ASP A 51 18.40 -3.30 -25.44
N GLN A 52 17.25 -2.87 -24.92
CA GLN A 52 16.68 -3.33 -23.65
C GLN A 52 15.44 -4.19 -23.84
N PHE A 53 15.23 -5.17 -22.95
CA PHE A 53 13.94 -5.88 -22.83
C PHE A 53 12.99 -5.05 -21.96
N ILE A 54 11.81 -4.71 -22.50
CA ILE A 54 10.84 -3.82 -21.85
C ILE A 54 9.39 -4.33 -21.98
N ALA A 55 9.16 -5.65 -21.98
CA ALA A 55 7.82 -6.21 -22.12
C ALA A 55 7.09 -6.43 -20.76
N HIS A 56 5.76 -6.49 -20.81
CA HIS A 56 4.86 -6.82 -19.71
C HIS A 56 4.03 -8.07 -20.01
N ASP A 57 3.43 -8.66 -18.95
CA ASP A 57 2.50 -9.79 -19.10
C ASP A 57 1.24 -9.40 -19.87
N ILE A 58 0.72 -10.39 -20.60
CA ILE A 58 -0.55 -10.29 -21.32
C ILE A 58 -1.64 -10.77 -20.38
N ASP A 59 -2.38 -9.81 -19.85
CA ASP A 59 -3.52 -10.10 -18.99
C ASP A 59 -4.76 -10.35 -19.87
N ILE A 60 -5.38 -11.51 -19.70
CA ILE A 60 -6.59 -11.88 -20.44
C ILE A 60 -7.78 -10.99 -20.07
N ASP A 61 -7.71 -10.30 -18.94
CA ASP A 61 -8.76 -9.41 -18.44
C ASP A 61 -8.54 -7.95 -18.84
N GLU A 62 -7.37 -7.61 -19.38
CA GLU A 62 -7.17 -6.29 -19.96
C GLU A 62 -8.00 -6.17 -21.24
N ALA A 63 -8.94 -5.22 -21.24
CA ALA A 63 -9.77 -4.92 -22.41
C ALA A 63 -8.95 -4.63 -23.69
N LYS A 64 -7.69 -4.19 -23.54
CA LYS A 64 -6.77 -3.88 -24.64
C LYS A 64 -5.33 -4.17 -24.22
N THR A 65 -4.70 -5.15 -24.85
CA THR A 65 -3.23 -5.31 -24.80
C THR A 65 -2.61 -4.61 -26.01
N ARG A 66 -1.72 -3.64 -25.76
CA ARG A 66 -0.92 -2.99 -26.81
C ARG A 66 0.38 -3.76 -27.01
N ILE A 67 0.63 -4.20 -28.25
CA ILE A 67 1.87 -4.85 -28.65
C ILE A 67 2.59 -3.93 -29.65
N TYR A 68 3.81 -3.54 -29.32
CA TYR A 68 4.66 -2.69 -30.14
C TYR A 68 5.64 -3.55 -30.92
N ILE A 69 5.90 -3.17 -32.17
CA ILE A 69 6.94 -3.77 -33.00
C ILE A 69 8.01 -2.72 -33.27
N ARG A 70 9.27 -3.10 -33.17
CA ARG A 70 10.41 -2.25 -33.56
C ARG A 70 11.36 -3.03 -34.46
N GLY A 71 12.26 -2.31 -35.13
CA GLY A 71 13.27 -2.93 -35.98
C GLY A 71 14.39 -1.97 -36.31
N LYS A 72 15.41 -2.44 -37.03
CA LYS A 72 16.54 -1.62 -37.45
C LYS A 72 16.64 -1.56 -38.96
N ALA A 73 16.81 -0.35 -39.47
CA ALA A 73 16.86 -0.08 -40.90
C ALA A 73 18.21 -0.47 -41.51
N VAL A 74 18.16 -1.07 -42.70
CA VAL A 74 19.27 -1.18 -43.64
C VAL A 74 18.88 -0.44 -44.92
N ILE A 75 19.52 0.68 -45.20
CA ILE A 75 19.19 1.54 -46.35
C ILE A 75 20.34 1.51 -47.35
N SER A 76 20.04 1.05 -48.58
CA SER A 76 21.02 1.10 -49.66
C SER A 76 21.39 2.55 -50.00
N LYS A 77 22.62 2.80 -50.46
CA LYS A 77 23.12 4.17 -50.77
C LYS A 77 22.25 4.97 -51.77
N TYR A 78 21.31 4.33 -52.46
CA TYR A 78 20.50 4.92 -53.53
C TYR A 78 19.02 5.15 -53.14
N THR A 79 18.59 4.78 -51.93
CA THR A 79 17.20 4.94 -51.45
C THR A 79 17.06 6.12 -50.48
N ARG A 80 16.02 6.95 -50.64
CA ARG A 80 15.75 8.14 -49.79
C ARG A 80 15.06 7.83 -48.44
N GLY A 81 14.88 6.55 -48.15
CA GLY A 81 14.10 6.04 -47.02
C GLY A 81 13.52 4.66 -47.36
N ILE A 82 13.06 3.94 -46.34
CA ILE A 82 12.45 2.63 -46.48
C ILE A 82 11.16 2.57 -45.68
N GLU A 83 10.17 1.85 -46.23
CA GLU A 83 8.94 1.49 -45.54
C GLU A 83 8.80 -0.03 -45.63
N THR A 84 8.58 -0.69 -44.49
CA THR A 84 8.42 -2.15 -44.39
C THR A 84 7.13 -2.46 -43.64
N GLN A 85 6.25 -3.24 -44.25
CA GLN A 85 5.05 -3.72 -43.58
C GLN A 85 5.42 -4.92 -42.72
N VAL A 86 4.91 -5.02 -41.50
CA VAL A 86 5.10 -6.14 -40.59
C VAL A 86 3.73 -6.64 -40.16
N SER A 87 3.46 -7.92 -40.31
CA SER A 87 2.28 -8.58 -39.73
C SER A 87 2.63 -9.27 -38.43
N LEU A 88 1.70 -9.27 -37.48
CA LEU A 88 1.80 -9.96 -36.20
C LEU A 88 0.80 -11.11 -36.17
N LYS A 89 1.23 -12.28 -35.71
CA LYS A 89 0.40 -13.47 -35.48
C LYS A 89 0.59 -13.95 -34.04
N ALA A 90 -0.44 -14.59 -33.48
CA ALA A 90 -0.33 -15.39 -32.26
C ALA A 90 -0.69 -16.85 -32.57
N ILE A 91 0.00 -17.77 -31.90
CA ILE A 91 -0.32 -19.20 -31.89
C ILE A 91 -0.25 -19.73 -30.46
N PRO A 92 -0.90 -20.88 -30.19
CA PRO A 92 -0.67 -21.61 -28.95
C PRO A 92 0.82 -21.90 -28.76
N ASN A 93 1.31 -21.77 -27.53
CA ASN A 93 2.72 -21.94 -27.21
C ASN A 93 3.27 -23.32 -27.63
N GLU A 94 4.41 -23.26 -28.30
CA GLU A 94 5.20 -24.39 -28.75
C GLU A 94 6.69 -24.08 -28.57
N LEU A 95 7.46 -25.01 -28.02
CA LEU A 95 8.89 -24.82 -27.75
C LEU A 95 9.70 -24.60 -29.03
N ILE A 96 9.32 -25.28 -30.12
CA ILE A 96 9.95 -25.15 -31.44
C ILE A 96 8.91 -24.60 -32.42
N LEU A 97 9.15 -23.39 -32.93
CA LEU A 97 8.16 -22.64 -33.71
C LEU A 97 8.17 -23.03 -35.19
N TRP A 98 7.55 -24.17 -35.48
CA TRP A 98 7.42 -24.69 -36.83
C TRP A 98 6.47 -23.83 -37.69
N PRO A 99 6.79 -23.53 -38.96
CA PRO A 99 5.89 -22.81 -39.86
C PRO A 99 4.56 -23.54 -40.05
N GLN A 100 4.54 -24.86 -39.96
CA GLN A 100 3.32 -25.69 -39.93
C GLN A 100 2.31 -25.22 -38.86
N ALA A 101 2.78 -24.62 -37.76
CA ALA A 101 1.93 -24.15 -36.66
C ALA A 101 1.28 -22.79 -36.94
N TRP A 102 2.02 -21.86 -37.57
CA TRP A 102 1.62 -20.46 -37.66
C TRP A 102 1.30 -19.96 -39.08
N THR A 103 1.57 -20.75 -40.13
CA THR A 103 1.26 -20.32 -41.51
C THR A 103 -0.24 -20.17 -41.74
N SER A 104 -1.06 -20.99 -41.08
CA SER A 104 -2.52 -20.92 -41.11
C SER A 104 -3.14 -20.02 -40.03
N ALA A 105 -2.34 -19.46 -39.12
CA ALA A 105 -2.83 -18.58 -38.07
C ALA A 105 -3.29 -17.24 -38.65
N ALA A 106 -4.38 -16.69 -38.13
CA ALA A 106 -4.87 -15.38 -38.54
C ALA A 106 -3.88 -14.27 -38.15
N ASP A 107 -3.78 -13.23 -38.98
CA ASP A 107 -3.06 -12.02 -38.58
C ASP A 107 -3.83 -11.33 -37.45
N LEU A 108 -3.15 -11.06 -36.33
CA LEU A 108 -3.64 -10.22 -35.25
C LEU A 108 -3.70 -8.75 -35.69
N GLY A 109 -2.72 -8.33 -36.48
CA GLY A 109 -2.61 -6.96 -36.93
C GLY A 109 -1.47 -6.78 -37.91
N GLN A 110 -1.46 -5.61 -38.55
CA GLN A 110 -0.43 -5.23 -39.50
C GLN A 110 0.01 -3.80 -39.26
N VAL A 111 1.27 -3.55 -39.59
CA VAL A 111 1.90 -2.31 -39.25
C VAL A 111 2.99 -1.90 -40.24
N VAL A 112 3.26 -0.60 -40.45
CA VAL A 112 4.31 -0.10 -41.36
C VAL A 112 5.42 0.61 -40.59
N LEU A 113 6.60 -0.01 -40.54
CA LEU A 113 7.82 0.60 -40.01
C LEU A 113 8.47 1.49 -41.07
N LYS A 114 8.97 2.66 -40.67
CA LYS A 114 9.59 3.66 -41.56
C LYS A 114 10.97 4.07 -41.06
N ALA A 115 11.91 4.24 -41.98
CA ALA A 115 13.24 4.74 -41.67
C ALA A 115 13.74 5.70 -42.75
N SER A 116 14.48 6.71 -42.34
CA SER A 116 15.09 7.73 -43.21
C SER A 116 16.59 7.53 -43.39
N LYS A 117 17.27 6.90 -42.42
CA LYS A 117 18.73 6.69 -42.40
C LYS A 117 19.10 5.22 -42.14
N ASP A 118 20.26 4.84 -42.66
CA ASP A 118 20.84 3.52 -42.39
C ASP A 118 21.18 3.37 -40.90
N GLY A 119 20.87 2.20 -40.32
CA GLY A 119 21.09 1.92 -38.90
C GLY A 119 20.14 2.62 -37.93
N GLU A 120 19.18 3.42 -38.42
CA GLU A 120 18.15 4.06 -37.62
C GLU A 120 17.28 2.98 -36.94
N GLY A 121 17.20 3.03 -35.61
CA GLY A 121 16.23 2.25 -34.86
C GLY A 121 14.86 2.87 -35.07
N THR A 122 13.90 2.07 -35.55
CA THR A 122 12.56 2.56 -35.88
C THR A 122 11.54 1.92 -34.95
N SER A 123 10.67 2.77 -34.42
CA SER A 123 9.45 2.39 -33.71
C SER A 123 8.29 3.20 -34.32
N PHE A 124 7.03 2.99 -33.93
CA PHE A 124 5.90 3.66 -34.61
C PHE A 124 5.82 5.17 -34.39
N GLU A 125 5.67 5.93 -35.47
CA GLU A 125 5.56 7.41 -35.53
C GLU A 125 4.12 7.94 -35.28
N LYS A 126 3.14 7.03 -35.12
CA LYS A 126 1.79 7.19 -34.57
C LYS A 126 1.17 5.79 -34.60
N PRO A 127 0.51 5.31 -33.54
CA PRO A 127 0.18 3.90 -33.40
C PRO A 127 -0.74 3.47 -34.54
N PRO A 128 -0.33 2.54 -35.40
CA PRO A 128 -1.31 1.70 -36.03
C PRO A 128 -1.72 0.68 -34.97
N HIS A 129 -2.89 0.96 -34.41
CA HIS A 129 -3.86 -0.02 -33.94
C HIS A 129 -3.47 -0.96 -32.79
N VAL A 130 -4.28 -0.86 -31.74
CA VAL A 130 -4.73 -2.02 -30.96
C VAL A 130 -4.97 -3.16 -31.94
N VAL A 131 -4.29 -4.30 -31.76
CA VAL A 131 -4.81 -5.58 -32.27
C VAL A 131 -6.22 -5.64 -31.71
N LYS A 132 -7.21 -5.42 -32.56
CA LYS A 132 -8.61 -5.44 -32.16
C LYS A 132 -8.85 -6.81 -31.55
N THR A 133 -9.22 -6.83 -30.29
CA THR A 133 -9.81 -8.00 -29.67
C THR A 133 -11.07 -7.55 -28.92
N ASP A 134 -12.28 -7.66 -29.46
CA ASP A 134 -13.05 -8.91 -29.56
C ASP A 134 -12.29 -10.13 -30.15
N ILE A 135 -11.19 -10.54 -29.54
CA ILE A 135 -10.56 -11.83 -29.78
C ILE A 135 -10.95 -12.61 -28.55
N LEU A 136 -12.02 -13.37 -28.72
CA LEU A 136 -12.19 -14.58 -27.95
C LEU A 136 -10.89 -15.40 -28.18
N CYS A 137 -10.21 -15.81 -27.10
CA CYS A 137 -9.15 -16.82 -27.10
C CYS A 137 -7.67 -16.39 -27.28
N LEU A 138 -7.21 -15.19 -26.90
CA LEU A 138 -5.77 -15.03 -26.61
C LEU A 138 -5.44 -15.77 -25.31
N GLY A 139 -4.56 -16.76 -25.37
CA GLY A 139 -4.09 -17.50 -24.21
C GLY A 139 -3.05 -16.69 -23.43
N ARG A 140 -3.01 -16.85 -22.10
CA ARG A 140 -1.94 -16.31 -21.25
C ARG A 140 -0.53 -16.77 -21.68
N HIS A 141 -0.46 -17.87 -22.43
CA HIS A 141 0.75 -18.47 -22.99
C HIS A 141 0.69 -18.52 -24.52
N ASP A 142 0.31 -17.43 -25.20
CA ASP A 142 0.42 -17.36 -26.66
C ASP A 142 1.82 -16.92 -27.09
N THR A 143 2.33 -17.52 -28.16
CA THR A 143 3.58 -17.12 -28.80
C THR A 143 3.30 -16.14 -29.94
N PHE A 144 4.08 -15.06 -30.05
CA PHE A 144 3.97 -14.11 -31.16
C PHE A 144 5.02 -14.34 -32.25
N ILE A 145 4.58 -14.16 -33.49
CA ILE A 145 5.45 -14.13 -34.68
C ILE A 145 5.22 -12.80 -35.41
N ALA A 146 6.28 -12.02 -35.56
CA ALA A 146 6.29 -10.82 -36.39
C ALA A 146 7.01 -11.11 -37.71
N LYS A 147 6.38 -10.73 -38.83
CA LYS A 147 6.88 -11.02 -40.18
C LYS A 147 6.87 -9.76 -41.03
N ALA A 148 8.05 -9.32 -41.45
CA ALA A 148 8.24 -8.21 -42.37
C ALA A 148 8.02 -8.64 -43.82
N THR A 149 7.11 -7.96 -44.51
CA THR A 149 6.88 -8.06 -45.96
C THR A 149 7.32 -6.76 -46.64
N SER A 150 8.16 -6.90 -47.67
CA SER A 150 8.48 -5.78 -48.56
C SER A 150 7.65 -5.90 -49.83
N LYS A 151 7.37 -4.77 -50.51
CA LYS A 151 6.60 -4.71 -51.77
C LYS A 151 7.08 -5.66 -52.88
N ASN A 152 8.29 -6.23 -52.77
CA ASN A 152 8.92 -7.09 -53.77
C ASN A 152 9.27 -8.51 -53.28
N ALA A 153 8.84 -8.91 -52.08
CA ALA A 153 9.07 -10.27 -51.58
C ALA A 153 7.82 -10.77 -50.84
N SER A 154 6.94 -11.48 -51.56
CA SER A 154 6.03 -12.40 -50.89
C SER A 154 6.86 -13.58 -50.41
N LEU A 155 6.80 -13.90 -49.12
CA LEU A 155 7.39 -15.15 -48.67
C LEU A 155 6.68 -16.29 -49.42
N GLU A 156 7.45 -17.02 -50.23
CA GLU A 156 7.07 -18.33 -50.74
C GLU A 156 6.55 -19.19 -49.57
N ASP A 157 5.57 -20.05 -49.84
CA ASP A 157 5.00 -20.95 -48.83
C ASP A 157 6.14 -21.69 -48.08
N LEU A 158 6.31 -21.40 -46.78
CA LEU A 158 7.40 -21.96 -45.97
C LEU A 158 7.15 -23.41 -45.60
N VAL A 159 5.88 -23.82 -45.53
CA VAL A 159 5.49 -25.17 -45.17
C VAL A 159 6.15 -26.22 -46.07
N PRO A 160 6.10 -26.15 -47.41
CA PRO A 160 6.78 -27.12 -48.26
C PRO A 160 8.31 -27.05 -48.20
N LYS A 161 8.90 -25.95 -47.70
CA LYS A 161 10.36 -25.78 -47.60
C LYS A 161 10.97 -26.30 -46.30
N VAL A 162 10.22 -26.21 -45.20
CA VAL A 162 10.70 -26.54 -43.86
C VAL A 162 10.18 -27.91 -43.48
N GLN A 163 10.90 -28.97 -43.83
CA GLN A 163 10.47 -30.36 -43.63
C GLN A 163 11.33 -31.12 -42.60
N ASN A 164 12.43 -30.50 -42.15
CA ASN A 164 13.29 -31.01 -41.08
C ASN A 164 13.95 -29.83 -40.32
N TRP A 165 14.60 -30.12 -39.20
CA TRP A 165 15.22 -29.08 -38.35
C TRP A 165 16.33 -28.30 -39.07
N ARG A 166 17.03 -28.90 -40.05
CA ARG A 166 18.08 -28.20 -40.82
C ARG A 166 17.45 -27.15 -41.73
N ASP A 167 16.29 -27.47 -42.30
CA ASP A 167 15.50 -26.52 -43.08
C ASP A 167 14.94 -25.40 -42.19
N LEU A 168 14.48 -25.72 -40.97
CA LEU A 168 14.05 -24.73 -39.98
C LEU A 168 15.15 -23.70 -39.70
N VAL A 169 16.36 -24.17 -39.39
CA VAL A 169 17.52 -23.30 -39.14
C VAL A 169 17.87 -22.46 -40.37
N LYS A 170 17.84 -23.07 -41.56
CA LYS A 170 18.19 -22.40 -42.82
C LYS A 170 17.19 -21.32 -43.23
N TYR A 171 15.88 -21.60 -43.15
CA TYR A 171 14.83 -20.75 -43.69
C TYR A 171 14.16 -19.84 -42.67
N ILE A 172 14.22 -20.18 -41.37
CA ILE A 172 13.61 -19.37 -40.30
C ILE A 172 14.69 -18.83 -39.37
N GLY A 173 15.60 -19.69 -38.91
CA GLY A 173 16.64 -19.30 -37.95
C GLY A 173 17.62 -18.22 -38.45
N GLN A 174 17.70 -18.00 -39.76
CA GLN A 174 18.57 -17.01 -40.40
C GLN A 174 17.80 -15.91 -41.16
N ASP A 175 16.46 -15.89 -41.10
CA ASP A 175 15.65 -14.91 -41.81
C ASP A 175 15.64 -13.55 -41.08
N PRO A 176 16.21 -12.47 -41.66
CA PRO A 176 16.23 -11.16 -41.03
C PRO A 176 14.87 -10.44 -41.02
N THR A 177 13.85 -11.02 -41.65
CA THR A 177 12.50 -10.46 -41.73
C THR A 177 11.52 -11.08 -40.73
N LEU A 178 11.99 -11.98 -39.87
CA LEU A 178 11.15 -12.71 -38.92
C LEU A 178 11.65 -12.54 -37.48
N ALA A 179 10.72 -12.29 -36.57
CA ALA A 179 10.97 -12.24 -35.13
C ALA A 179 9.95 -13.12 -34.37
N THR A 180 10.40 -13.77 -33.31
CA THR A 180 9.60 -14.64 -32.45
C THR A 180 9.65 -14.18 -31.01
N TYR A 181 8.53 -14.27 -30.30
CA TYR A 181 8.42 -13.95 -28.88
C TYR A 181 7.66 -15.08 -28.19
N ASN A 182 8.36 -15.84 -27.35
CA ASN A 182 7.79 -16.93 -26.56
C ASN A 182 8.14 -16.73 -25.08
N VAL A 183 7.34 -15.92 -24.39
CA VAL A 183 7.61 -15.51 -23.01
C VAL A 183 6.34 -15.59 -22.19
N VAL A 184 6.47 -16.14 -21.00
CA VAL A 184 5.47 -16.06 -19.93
C VAL A 184 6.04 -15.26 -18.78
N PHE A 185 5.18 -14.52 -18.08
CA PHE A 185 5.60 -13.77 -16.90
C PHE A 185 5.20 -14.46 -15.60
N ALA A 186 6.11 -14.43 -14.64
CA ALA A 186 5.91 -14.95 -13.30
C ALA A 186 6.13 -13.87 -12.24
N ASP A 187 5.50 -14.08 -11.08
CA ASP A 187 5.79 -13.31 -9.89
C ASP A 187 7.23 -13.61 -9.44
N PRO A 188 8.11 -12.60 -9.29
CA PRO A 188 9.49 -12.78 -8.80
C PRO A 188 9.60 -13.47 -7.44
N CYS A 189 8.50 -13.58 -6.70
CA CYS A 189 8.41 -14.17 -5.38
C CYS A 189 7.71 -15.53 -5.36
N SER A 190 7.26 -16.03 -6.53
CA SER A 190 6.61 -17.33 -6.63
C SER A 190 7.49 -18.42 -6.02
N THR A 191 6.92 -19.20 -5.10
CA THR A 191 7.56 -20.39 -4.53
C THR A 191 7.66 -21.53 -5.55
N ASN A 192 6.74 -21.57 -6.50
CA ASN A 192 6.75 -22.52 -7.60
C ASN A 192 6.25 -21.85 -8.88
N VAL A 193 6.94 -22.09 -9.99
CA VAL A 193 6.49 -21.72 -11.32
C VAL A 193 6.49 -22.97 -12.20
N SER A 194 5.36 -23.23 -12.85
CA SER A 194 5.23 -24.33 -13.81
C SER A 194 4.97 -23.76 -15.20
N LEU A 195 5.83 -24.12 -16.14
CA LEU A 195 5.73 -23.77 -17.54
C LEU A 195 5.52 -25.06 -18.33
N THR A 196 4.39 -25.17 -19.03
CA THR A 196 4.10 -26.31 -19.92
C THR A 196 3.91 -25.81 -21.33
N THR A 197 4.65 -26.41 -22.27
CA THR A 197 4.63 -26.07 -23.69
C THR A 197 4.55 -27.31 -24.55
N ARG A 198 3.98 -27.17 -25.75
CA ARG A 198 3.94 -28.25 -26.72
C ARG A 198 5.33 -28.44 -27.34
N LEU A 199 5.71 -29.68 -27.57
CA LEU A 199 6.92 -30.05 -28.30
C LEU A 199 6.52 -30.94 -29.48
N ARG A 200 6.77 -30.46 -30.70
CA ARG A 200 6.70 -31.27 -31.91
C ARG A 200 8.03 -31.34 -32.62
N LEU A 201 8.26 -32.46 -33.29
CA LEU A 201 9.46 -32.67 -34.08
C LEU A 201 9.11 -33.18 -35.49
N PHE A 202 9.47 -32.42 -36.51
CA PHE A 202 9.42 -32.83 -37.90
C PHE A 202 10.84 -33.09 -38.43
N ASP A 203 11.08 -34.28 -38.98
CA ASP A 203 12.30 -34.57 -39.76
C ASP A 203 11.98 -35.62 -40.84
N ASN A 204 12.17 -35.29 -42.11
CA ASN A 204 11.94 -36.20 -43.23
C ASN A 204 13.20 -36.98 -43.67
N LYS A 205 14.31 -36.89 -42.93
CA LYS A 205 15.61 -37.50 -43.28
C LYS A 205 16.02 -38.65 -42.36
N THR A 206 15.53 -38.69 -41.12
CA THR A 206 15.90 -39.70 -40.11
C THR A 206 14.65 -40.22 -39.41
N ASP A 207 14.77 -41.32 -38.66
CA ASP A 207 13.65 -41.85 -37.84
C ASP A 207 13.59 -41.18 -36.45
N SER A 208 14.69 -40.55 -36.03
CA SER A 208 14.80 -39.78 -34.78
C SER A 208 15.85 -38.67 -34.91
N VAL A 209 15.82 -37.72 -33.98
CA VAL A 209 16.79 -36.62 -33.90
C VAL A 209 17.38 -36.61 -32.49
N ASP A 210 18.71 -36.61 -32.40
CA ASP A 210 19.40 -36.39 -31.13
C ASP A 210 19.26 -34.93 -30.71
N MET A 211 18.69 -34.71 -29.53
CA MET A 211 18.38 -33.40 -29.00
C MET A 211 18.95 -33.20 -27.60
N VAL A 212 19.21 -31.93 -27.26
CA VAL A 212 19.51 -31.47 -25.90
C VAL A 212 18.45 -30.45 -25.51
N PHE A 213 17.88 -30.61 -24.33
CA PHE A 213 16.98 -29.65 -23.70
C PHE A 213 17.72 -28.98 -22.55
N GLY A 214 17.96 -27.67 -22.70
CA GLY A 214 18.71 -26.86 -21.74
C GLY A 214 17.79 -26.03 -20.87
N ILE A 215 18.12 -25.93 -19.58
CA ILE A 215 17.58 -24.92 -18.68
C ILE A 215 18.68 -23.90 -18.41
N GLU A 216 18.44 -22.65 -18.79
CA GLU A 216 19.36 -21.53 -18.60
C GLU A 216 18.71 -20.49 -17.68
N ALA A 217 19.46 -20.00 -16.71
CA ALA A 217 18.98 -18.97 -15.79
C ALA A 217 19.86 -17.72 -15.82
N VAL A 218 19.22 -16.56 -15.86
CA VAL A 218 19.84 -15.24 -15.95
C VAL A 218 19.26 -14.33 -14.87
N GLY A 219 20.12 -13.68 -14.09
CA GLY A 219 19.68 -12.73 -13.06
C GLY A 219 18.97 -13.34 -11.85
N ILE A 220 19.02 -14.66 -11.68
CA ILE A 220 18.49 -15.35 -10.49
C ILE A 220 19.57 -15.49 -9.40
N PRO A 221 19.19 -15.78 -8.14
CA PRO A 221 20.16 -16.10 -7.09
C PRO A 221 20.99 -17.36 -7.37
N ALA A 222 22.23 -17.39 -6.87
CA ALA A 222 23.16 -18.49 -7.14
C ALA A 222 22.84 -19.82 -6.40
N LYS A 223 21.97 -19.77 -5.38
CA LYS A 223 21.68 -20.90 -4.49
C LYS A 223 20.18 -21.03 -4.18
N ASN A 224 19.78 -22.25 -3.88
CA ASN A 224 18.44 -22.65 -3.40
C ASN A 224 17.30 -22.45 -4.42
N ILE A 225 17.62 -22.45 -5.71
CA ILE A 225 16.65 -22.47 -6.79
C ILE A 225 16.84 -23.80 -7.50
N ASP A 226 15.80 -24.61 -7.54
CA ASP A 226 15.83 -25.90 -8.24
C ASP A 226 14.90 -25.89 -9.44
N ALA A 227 15.17 -26.75 -10.41
CA ALA A 227 14.28 -27.00 -11.52
C ALA A 227 14.10 -28.50 -11.78
N SER A 228 12.94 -28.89 -12.28
CA SER A 228 12.69 -30.23 -12.83
C SER A 228 12.12 -30.10 -14.22
N LEU A 229 12.43 -31.07 -15.08
CA LEU A 229 11.91 -31.14 -16.44
C LEU A 229 11.20 -32.48 -16.65
N SER A 230 10.03 -32.45 -17.27
CA SER A 230 9.33 -33.66 -17.70
C SER A 230 8.74 -33.46 -19.08
N CYS A 231 8.98 -34.40 -19.98
CA CYS A 231 8.35 -34.45 -21.29
C CYS A 231 7.55 -35.74 -21.44
N PHE A 232 6.36 -35.65 -22.01
CA PHE A 232 5.50 -36.80 -22.30
C PHE A 232 4.70 -36.56 -23.58
N GLY A 233 4.61 -37.58 -24.43
CA GLY A 233 3.82 -37.53 -25.67
C GLY A 233 3.88 -38.85 -26.41
N ALA A 234 3.52 -38.83 -27.69
CA ALA A 234 3.57 -40.00 -28.55
C ALA A 234 3.86 -39.65 -30.01
N THR A 235 4.23 -40.64 -30.80
CA THR A 235 4.21 -40.57 -32.27
C THR A 235 2.79 -40.82 -32.82
N PRO A 236 2.51 -40.58 -34.12
CA PRO A 236 1.18 -40.80 -34.70
C PRO A 236 0.66 -42.24 -34.57
N ASP A 237 1.56 -43.22 -34.45
CA ASP A 237 1.23 -44.63 -34.21
C ASP A 237 1.00 -44.95 -32.71
N TYR A 238 0.81 -43.91 -31.89
CA TYR A 238 0.56 -43.98 -30.44
C TYR A 238 1.70 -44.64 -29.63
N ILE A 239 2.93 -44.58 -30.11
CA ILE A 239 4.10 -45.08 -29.36
C ILE A 239 4.47 -44.02 -28.31
N PRO A 240 4.35 -44.30 -27.00
CA PRO A 240 4.63 -43.32 -25.96
C PRO A 240 6.13 -43.04 -25.87
N PHE A 241 6.47 -41.77 -25.63
CA PHE A 241 7.84 -41.32 -25.43
C PHE A 241 7.88 -40.29 -24.30
N SER A 242 8.89 -40.42 -23.44
CA SER A 242 9.12 -39.49 -22.33
C SER A 242 10.60 -39.38 -21.99
N PHE A 243 10.97 -38.22 -21.47
CA PHE A 243 12.29 -37.94 -20.91
C PHE A 243 12.17 -36.83 -19.86
N GLY A 244 13.22 -36.61 -19.10
CA GLY A 244 13.25 -35.55 -18.11
C GLY A 244 14.27 -35.80 -17.03
N HIS A 245 14.24 -34.96 -16.01
CA HIS A 245 15.02 -35.15 -14.79
C HIS A 245 14.22 -34.70 -13.58
N GLN A 246 14.56 -35.26 -12.43
CA GLN A 246 14.00 -34.84 -11.16
C GLN A 246 14.50 -33.44 -10.77
N ARG A 247 14.02 -32.92 -9.65
CA ARG A 247 14.40 -31.62 -9.11
C ARG A 247 15.92 -31.53 -8.90
N VAL A 248 16.58 -30.60 -9.59
CA VAL A 248 18.04 -30.36 -9.57
C VAL A 248 18.31 -28.86 -9.40
N HIS A 249 19.33 -28.50 -8.63
CA HIS A 249 19.76 -27.11 -8.43
C HIS A 249 20.19 -26.44 -9.74
N ILE A 250 19.70 -25.23 -9.98
CA ILE A 250 20.11 -24.37 -11.10
C ILE A 250 20.86 -23.14 -10.59
N ALA A 251 21.89 -22.74 -11.32
CA ALA A 251 22.70 -21.57 -11.00
C ALA A 251 22.82 -20.67 -12.24
N PRO A 252 22.98 -19.34 -12.05
CA PRO A 252 23.25 -18.43 -13.15
C PRO A 252 24.42 -18.89 -14.01
N SER A 253 24.31 -18.71 -15.32
CA SER A 253 25.35 -19.06 -16.31
C SER A 253 25.73 -20.54 -16.37
N THR A 254 24.96 -21.44 -15.73
CA THR A 254 25.15 -22.89 -15.82
C THR A 254 23.99 -23.49 -16.61
N LEU A 255 24.30 -24.09 -17.75
CA LEU A 255 23.30 -24.80 -18.55
C LEU A 255 23.05 -26.18 -17.96
N LEU A 256 21.84 -26.42 -17.45
CA LEU A 256 21.40 -27.76 -17.06
C LEU A 256 20.82 -28.46 -18.29
N SER A 257 21.52 -29.49 -18.79
CA SER A 257 21.18 -30.16 -20.05
C SER A 257 20.58 -31.55 -19.87
N THR A 258 19.52 -31.86 -20.59
CA THR A 258 18.92 -33.19 -20.71
C THR A 258 18.99 -33.69 -22.14
N LYS A 259 19.69 -34.80 -22.37
CA LYS A 259 19.81 -35.43 -23.69
C LYS A 259 18.62 -36.37 -23.94
N ALA A 260 18.09 -36.34 -25.16
CA ALA A 260 17.07 -37.28 -25.60
C ALA A 260 17.15 -37.51 -27.11
N THR A 261 17.00 -38.76 -27.54
CA THR A 261 16.83 -39.12 -28.96
C THR A 261 15.33 -39.12 -29.24
N VAL A 262 14.83 -38.02 -29.81
CA VAL A 262 13.39 -37.78 -29.97
C VAL A 262 12.91 -38.41 -31.28
N PRO A 263 11.85 -39.25 -31.26
CA PRO A 263 11.28 -39.83 -32.47
C PRO A 263 10.74 -38.76 -33.43
N VAL A 264 10.84 -39.02 -34.73
CA VAL A 264 10.21 -38.15 -35.73
C VAL A 264 8.67 -38.19 -35.62
N ASN A 265 8.05 -37.05 -35.93
CA ASN A 265 6.61 -36.80 -35.76
C ASN A 265 6.13 -36.92 -34.30
N PHE A 266 7.05 -36.86 -33.33
CA PHE A 266 6.68 -36.75 -31.93
C PHE A 266 5.79 -35.52 -31.71
N ASP A 267 4.73 -35.70 -30.94
CA ASP A 267 3.83 -34.66 -30.49
C ASP A 267 3.50 -34.88 -29.01
N GLY A 268 3.83 -33.91 -28.18
CA GLY A 268 3.67 -34.02 -26.75
C GLY A 268 3.81 -32.68 -26.04
N THR A 269 3.92 -32.74 -24.72
CA THR A 269 4.17 -31.59 -23.88
C THR A 269 5.46 -31.76 -23.10
N ILE A 270 6.16 -30.65 -22.90
CA ILE A 270 7.31 -30.53 -22.02
C ILE A 270 7.00 -29.49 -20.95
N THR A 271 7.25 -29.87 -19.70
CA THR A 271 6.95 -29.08 -18.52
C THR A 271 8.23 -28.81 -17.75
N LEU A 272 8.54 -27.53 -17.57
CA LEU A 272 9.54 -27.01 -16.65
C LEU A 272 8.85 -26.61 -15.36
N ASN A 273 9.32 -27.13 -14.22
CA ASN A 273 8.94 -26.61 -12.90
C ASN A 273 10.16 -25.96 -12.26
N VAL A 274 9.98 -24.77 -11.69
CA VAL A 274 11.00 -24.00 -10.95
C VAL A 274 10.55 -23.92 -9.50
N PHE A 275 11.43 -24.30 -8.59
CA PHE A 275 11.19 -24.34 -7.14
C PHE A 275 12.05 -23.29 -6.44
N ASN A 276 11.40 -22.41 -5.70
CA ASN A 276 11.98 -21.35 -4.90
C ASN A 276 11.48 -21.47 -3.45
N ASP A 277 11.78 -22.61 -2.82
CA ASP A 277 11.27 -22.95 -1.48
C ASP A 277 11.74 -21.97 -0.41
N THR A 278 12.91 -21.37 -0.62
CA THR A 278 13.48 -20.35 0.27
C THR A 278 12.90 -18.95 0.06
N GLN A 279 11.89 -18.83 -0.83
CA GLN A 279 11.16 -17.59 -1.10
C GLN A 279 12.04 -16.41 -1.50
N GLN A 280 13.17 -16.66 -2.17
CA GLN A 280 14.06 -15.62 -2.62
C GLN A 280 13.36 -14.75 -3.66
N THR A 281 13.56 -13.43 -3.57
CA THR A 281 13.00 -12.50 -4.54
C THR A 281 13.93 -12.41 -5.74
N PHE A 282 13.43 -12.72 -6.93
CA PHE A 282 14.20 -12.54 -8.15
C PHE A 282 14.15 -11.07 -8.57
N GLY A 283 15.21 -10.58 -9.24
CA GLY A 283 15.20 -9.22 -9.79
C GLY A 283 14.19 -9.09 -10.94
N ASP A 284 13.67 -7.88 -11.17
CA ASP A 284 12.87 -7.63 -12.37
C ASP A 284 13.69 -7.93 -13.63
N TYR A 285 13.05 -8.57 -14.60
CA TYR A 285 13.65 -9.08 -15.84
C TYR A 285 14.70 -10.19 -15.66
N SER A 286 14.81 -10.77 -14.47
CA SER A 286 15.43 -12.09 -14.34
C SER A 286 14.61 -13.13 -15.09
N SER A 287 15.27 -14.19 -15.54
CA SER A 287 14.60 -15.21 -16.36
C SER A 287 15.16 -16.60 -16.16
N ILE A 288 14.30 -17.58 -16.39
CA ILE A 288 14.64 -18.99 -16.52
C ILE A 288 14.06 -19.48 -17.83
N SER A 289 14.91 -20.03 -18.68
CA SER A 289 14.60 -20.37 -20.06
C SER A 289 14.70 -21.87 -20.27
N LEU A 290 13.74 -22.44 -21.01
CA LEU A 290 13.81 -23.79 -21.56
C LEU A 290 14.20 -23.68 -23.04
N ILE A 291 15.29 -24.33 -23.44
CA ILE A 291 15.87 -24.21 -24.78
C ILE A 291 15.98 -25.60 -25.42
N ALA A 292 15.59 -25.73 -26.68
CA ALA A 292 15.74 -26.95 -27.46
C ALA A 292 16.88 -26.83 -28.47
N TYR A 293 17.80 -27.79 -28.45
CA TYR A 293 18.93 -27.89 -29.37
C TYR A 293 18.88 -29.18 -30.17
N ALA A 294 19.20 -29.13 -31.46
CA ALA A 294 19.62 -30.29 -32.23
C ALA A 294 21.10 -30.56 -31.98
N VAL A 295 21.46 -31.84 -31.84
CA VAL A 295 22.83 -32.31 -31.71
C VAL A 295 23.33 -32.77 -33.07
N THR A 296 24.51 -32.28 -33.45
CA THR A 296 25.28 -32.80 -34.58
C THR A 296 26.66 -33.16 -34.10
N VAL A 297 27.25 -34.21 -34.67
CA VAL A 297 28.63 -34.58 -34.37
C VAL A 297 29.49 -34.20 -35.56
N VAL A 298 30.38 -33.22 -35.38
CA VAL A 298 31.35 -32.78 -36.37
C VAL A 298 32.74 -33.08 -35.82
N ASP A 299 33.53 -33.87 -36.53
CA ASP A 299 34.88 -34.29 -36.11
C ASP A 299 34.96 -34.92 -34.70
N GLY A 300 33.89 -35.62 -34.30
CA GLY A 300 33.79 -36.26 -32.98
C GLY A 300 33.38 -35.32 -31.84
N GLN A 301 33.14 -34.04 -32.11
CA GLN A 301 32.62 -33.08 -31.15
C GLN A 301 31.13 -32.83 -31.36
N GLU A 302 30.37 -32.79 -30.26
CA GLU A 302 28.96 -32.39 -30.31
C GLU A 302 28.85 -30.88 -30.52
N THR A 303 28.12 -30.49 -31.56
CA THR A 303 27.71 -29.12 -31.85
C THR A 303 26.21 -28.97 -31.66
N PHE A 304 25.83 -27.99 -30.83
CA PHE A 304 24.43 -27.69 -30.51
C PHE A 304 23.91 -26.57 -31.41
N THR A 305 22.77 -26.81 -32.06
CA THR A 305 22.07 -25.81 -32.87
C THR A 305 20.72 -25.51 -32.24
N THR A 306 20.47 -24.26 -31.85
CA THR A 306 19.22 -23.84 -31.23
C THR A 306 18.08 -23.95 -32.24
N LEU A 307 16.99 -24.62 -31.84
CA LEU A 307 15.77 -24.79 -32.63
C LEU A 307 14.62 -23.92 -32.13
N GLY A 308 14.59 -23.61 -30.83
CA GLY A 308 13.57 -22.80 -30.19
C GLY A 308 13.79 -22.69 -28.68
N ALA A 309 13.09 -21.77 -28.04
CA ALA A 309 13.12 -21.58 -26.60
C ALA A 309 11.79 -20.99 -26.10
N GLU A 310 11.59 -21.12 -24.80
CA GLU A 310 10.57 -20.41 -24.06
C GLU A 310 11.15 -19.86 -22.76
N HIS A 311 10.72 -18.66 -22.38
CA HIS A 311 11.27 -17.93 -21.25
C HIS A 311 10.21 -17.66 -20.19
N VAL A 312 10.51 -18.02 -18.95
CA VAL A 312 9.82 -17.48 -17.77
C VAL A 312 10.55 -16.21 -17.36
N VAL A 313 9.93 -15.05 -17.54
CA VAL A 313 10.46 -13.75 -17.11
C VAL A 313 9.78 -13.34 -15.82
N PHE A 314 10.56 -12.96 -14.82
CA PHE A 314 10.04 -12.52 -13.54
C PHE A 314 9.90 -11.01 -13.51
N HIS A 315 8.70 -10.53 -13.17
CA HIS A 315 8.42 -9.11 -13.14
C HIS A 315 7.38 -8.73 -12.07
N SER A 316 7.72 -7.76 -11.23
CA SER A 316 6.94 -7.28 -10.08
C SER A 316 5.51 -6.84 -10.43
N ASN A 317 5.30 -6.33 -11.65
CA ASN A 317 3.97 -5.98 -12.18
C ASN A 317 2.95 -7.16 -12.09
N ILE A 318 3.37 -8.43 -12.18
CA ILE A 318 2.49 -9.59 -11.95
C ILE A 318 1.90 -9.59 -10.54
N ARG A 319 2.74 -9.28 -9.54
CA ARG A 319 2.33 -9.24 -8.14
C ARG A 319 1.41 -8.06 -7.89
N VAL A 320 1.72 -6.89 -8.46
CA VAL A 320 0.88 -5.70 -8.41
C VAL A 320 -0.49 -5.97 -9.04
N LYS A 321 -0.56 -6.57 -10.23
CA LYS A 321 -1.83 -6.96 -10.87
C LYS A 321 -2.63 -7.97 -10.06
N LYS A 322 -1.99 -8.98 -9.46
CA LYS A 322 -2.69 -9.93 -8.56
C LYS A 322 -3.24 -9.26 -7.31
N LEU A 323 -2.50 -8.30 -6.75
CA LEU A 323 -2.96 -7.48 -5.62
C LEU A 323 -4.12 -6.59 -6.07
N LEU A 324 -3.96 -5.83 -7.17
CA LEU A 324 -4.98 -4.96 -7.75
C LEU A 324 -6.25 -5.73 -8.15
N ARG A 325 -6.16 -6.94 -8.71
CA ARG A 325 -7.32 -7.74 -9.10
C ARG A 325 -8.13 -8.27 -7.92
N LYS A 326 -7.49 -8.50 -6.77
CA LYS A 326 -8.21 -8.73 -5.51
C LYS A 326 -8.99 -7.47 -5.07
N TYR A 327 -8.56 -6.28 -5.47
CA TYR A 327 -9.23 -5.00 -5.23
C TYR A 327 -10.20 -4.57 -6.35
N GLU A 328 -10.01 -4.98 -7.60
CA GLU A 328 -10.88 -4.64 -8.75
C GLU A 328 -12.18 -5.46 -8.76
N VAL A 329 -12.16 -6.70 -8.26
CA VAL A 329 -13.38 -7.48 -7.99
C VAL A 329 -14.27 -6.79 -6.93
N ALA A 330 -13.72 -5.84 -6.17
CA ALA A 330 -14.47 -4.98 -5.26
C ALA A 330 -14.89 -3.63 -5.89
N ASN A 331 -14.76 -3.39 -7.20
CA ASN A 331 -14.89 -2.04 -7.80
C ASN A 331 -15.62 -1.95 -9.16
N ASP A 332 -16.79 -2.57 -9.31
CA ASP A 332 -17.69 -2.29 -10.45
C ASP A 332 -18.39 -0.90 -10.33
N GLY A 333 -17.57 0.15 -10.12
CA GLY A 333 -17.90 1.58 -9.98
C GLY A 333 -17.12 2.29 -8.84
N PRO A 334 -16.55 3.51 -9.02
CA PRO A 334 -15.83 4.18 -7.95
C PRO A 334 -16.84 4.83 -7.00
N PHE A 335 -17.35 4.04 -6.07
CA PHE A 335 -18.09 4.59 -4.93
C PHE A 335 -17.32 4.26 -3.67
N TYR A 336 -16.26 5.04 -3.40
CA TYR A 336 -15.60 5.03 -2.12
C TYR A 336 -16.30 6.04 -1.22
N PRO A 337 -17.16 5.58 -0.28
CA PRO A 337 -17.90 6.49 0.57
C PRO A 337 -17.00 7.32 1.49
N PHE A 338 -15.77 6.91 1.75
CA PHE A 338 -14.76 7.66 2.47
C PHE A 338 -13.43 7.49 1.74
N TYR A 339 -12.58 8.52 1.72
CA TYR A 339 -11.22 8.32 1.28
C TYR A 339 -10.26 9.36 1.87
N PHE A 340 -9.03 8.91 2.11
CA PHE A 340 -7.92 9.80 2.40
C PHE A 340 -7.49 10.55 1.15
N ARG A 341 -7.09 11.81 1.31
CA ARG A 341 -6.51 12.61 0.21
C ARG A 341 -4.98 12.54 0.20
N ASP A 342 -4.40 12.64 -0.99
CA ASP A 342 -2.96 12.84 -1.16
C ASP A 342 -2.72 14.34 -1.20
N ASN A 343 -3.12 14.97 -2.32
CA ASN A 343 -3.13 16.41 -2.45
C ASN A 343 -4.45 17.04 -2.04
N LEU A 344 -4.35 18.29 -1.65
CA LEU A 344 -5.46 19.12 -1.20
C LEU A 344 -6.57 19.23 -2.27
N SER A 345 -6.22 19.15 -3.55
CA SER A 345 -7.17 19.21 -4.68
C SER A 345 -7.75 17.85 -5.11
N ASP A 346 -7.34 16.74 -4.50
CA ASP A 346 -7.68 15.41 -5.01
C ASP A 346 -9.14 15.04 -4.76
N GLY A 347 -9.75 14.45 -5.78
CA GLY A 347 -11.08 13.84 -5.74
C GLY A 347 -11.03 12.35 -5.39
N PRO A 348 -12.13 11.61 -5.65
CA PRO A 348 -12.24 10.17 -5.36
C PRO A 348 -11.51 9.28 -6.37
N ASP A 349 -10.66 9.84 -7.23
CA ASP A 349 -9.99 9.13 -8.32
C ASP A 349 -8.68 8.49 -7.84
N PHE A 350 -8.47 7.23 -8.22
CA PHE A 350 -7.29 6.40 -7.89
C PHE A 350 -6.77 5.72 -9.17
N PRO A 351 -5.47 5.40 -9.30
CA PRO A 351 -4.37 5.62 -8.35
C PRO A 351 -3.98 7.10 -8.18
N ARG A 352 -3.45 7.41 -7.00
CA ARG A 352 -2.98 8.75 -6.63
C ARG A 352 -1.52 9.00 -7.04
N VAL A 353 -1.14 10.28 -7.16
CA VAL A 353 0.15 10.71 -7.75
C VAL A 353 1.21 11.15 -6.71
N ALA A 354 0.96 10.91 -5.40
CA ALA A 354 1.87 11.02 -4.22
C ALA A 354 1.69 12.20 -3.21
N THR A 355 2.20 11.89 -1.99
CA THR A 355 2.28 12.59 -0.67
C THR A 355 0.96 12.94 0.03
N HIS A 356 0.73 12.37 1.23
CA HIS A 356 -0.52 12.50 2.00
C HIS A 356 -0.47 13.64 3.01
N ILE A 357 -1.37 14.61 2.86
CA ILE A 357 -1.40 15.87 3.62
C ILE A 357 -2.35 15.79 4.85
N HIS A 358 -3.01 14.66 5.04
CA HIS A 358 -4.22 14.56 5.87
C HIS A 358 -4.01 14.01 7.28
N LEU A 359 -2.78 13.59 7.59
CA LEU A 359 -2.29 13.31 8.93
C LEU A 359 -1.58 14.56 9.45
N LEU A 360 -2.06 15.18 10.53
CA LEU A 360 -1.65 16.52 10.94
C LEU A 360 -1.18 16.51 12.40
N PRO A 361 0.12 16.25 12.66
CA PRO A 361 0.68 16.50 13.98
C PRO A 361 0.62 18.00 14.27
N LEU A 362 -0.02 18.41 15.38
CA LEU A 362 -0.14 19.82 15.78
C LEU A 362 0.60 20.13 17.10
N GLY A 363 1.61 19.31 17.41
CA GLY A 363 2.53 19.53 18.52
C GLY A 363 2.18 18.75 19.79
N VAL A 364 2.75 19.21 20.90
CA VAL A 364 2.70 18.57 22.23
C VAL A 364 1.57 19.07 23.14
N THR A 365 0.71 19.93 22.60
CA THR A 365 -0.50 20.44 23.26
C THR A 365 -1.64 20.32 22.26
N PRO A 366 -2.84 19.85 22.66
CA PRO A 366 -3.98 19.82 21.76
C PRO A 366 -4.35 21.23 21.30
N ASP A 367 -4.81 21.37 20.05
CA ASP A 367 -5.19 22.67 19.49
C ASP A 367 -6.52 23.16 20.10
N PRO A 368 -6.53 24.29 20.83
CA PRO A 368 -7.73 24.82 21.48
C PRO A 368 -8.84 25.25 20.52
N ASN A 369 -8.50 25.51 19.25
CA ASN A 369 -9.44 25.97 18.24
C ASN A 369 -9.35 25.06 17.01
N VAL A 370 -9.35 23.73 17.22
CA VAL A 370 -9.17 22.75 16.14
C VAL A 370 -10.12 22.98 14.96
N GLU A 371 -11.38 23.37 15.19
CA GLU A 371 -12.34 23.69 14.13
C GLU A 371 -11.95 24.93 13.33
N GLU A 372 -11.36 25.94 13.95
CA GLU A 372 -10.85 27.13 13.23
C GLU A 372 -9.54 26.79 12.51
N SER A 373 -8.65 26.07 13.17
CA SER A 373 -7.34 25.67 12.66
C SER A 373 -7.46 24.72 11.47
N LEU A 374 -8.35 23.73 11.55
CA LEU A 374 -8.43 22.62 10.61
C LEU A 374 -9.73 22.57 9.79
N GLY A 375 -10.73 23.39 10.13
CA GLY A 375 -12.02 23.41 9.44
C GLY A 375 -11.99 24.01 8.03
N PRO A 376 -13.17 24.37 7.48
CA PRO A 376 -13.36 24.71 6.07
C PRO A 376 -12.41 25.76 5.49
N LYS A 377 -12.09 26.80 6.28
CA LYS A 377 -11.21 27.90 5.87
C LYS A 377 -9.80 27.42 5.52
N ASN A 378 -9.31 26.40 6.22
CA ASN A 378 -7.98 25.84 6.06
C ASN A 378 -8.03 24.44 5.43
N TYR A 379 -9.13 24.10 4.76
CA TYR A 379 -9.35 22.77 4.19
C TYR A 379 -8.26 22.34 3.20
N TYR A 380 -7.70 23.32 2.50
CA TYR A 380 -6.62 23.16 1.53
C TYR A 380 -5.27 23.66 2.05
N VAL A 381 -5.03 23.59 3.35
CA VAL A 381 -3.76 24.03 3.96
C VAL A 381 -3.20 22.94 4.84
N ASP A 382 -1.93 22.58 4.65
CA ASP A 382 -1.18 21.76 5.60
C ASP A 382 -0.70 22.64 6.77
N ILE A 383 -1.51 22.68 7.83
CA ILE A 383 -1.22 23.49 9.02
C ILE A 383 0.01 22.96 9.77
N SER A 384 0.22 21.64 9.80
CA SER A 384 1.35 21.04 10.49
C SER A 384 2.70 21.39 9.83
N ASN A 385 2.77 21.38 8.51
CA ASN A 385 3.95 21.88 7.78
C ASN A 385 4.12 23.39 7.95
N THR A 386 3.03 24.16 7.95
CA THR A 386 3.10 25.62 8.16
C THR A 386 3.68 25.96 9.54
N ARG A 387 3.40 25.12 10.55
CA ARG A 387 3.91 25.26 11.92
C ARG A 387 5.27 24.59 12.15
N ASN A 388 5.82 23.86 11.16
CA ASN A 388 7.04 23.05 11.28
C ASN A 388 6.99 22.08 12.49
N GLU A 389 5.87 21.38 12.65
CA GLU A 389 5.67 20.46 13.77
C GLU A 389 6.48 19.18 13.61
N VAL A 390 7.05 18.70 14.72
CA VAL A 390 7.82 17.44 14.80
C VAL A 390 7.24 16.56 15.91
N LEU A 391 7.55 15.26 15.87
CA LEU A 391 7.23 14.38 16.99
C LEU A 391 8.31 14.48 18.07
N HIS A 392 7.89 14.79 19.28
CA HIS A 392 8.77 14.86 20.44
C HIS A 392 8.77 13.52 21.18
N GLY A 393 9.95 13.02 21.49
CA GLY A 393 10.13 11.80 22.29
C GLY A 393 9.62 11.96 23.73
N ASN A 394 9.21 10.84 24.35
CA ASN A 394 8.83 10.77 25.77
C ASN A 394 7.79 11.82 26.21
N THR A 395 6.90 12.22 25.31
CA THR A 395 5.77 13.12 25.57
C THR A 395 4.55 12.71 24.74
N SER A 396 3.42 13.38 24.95
CA SER A 396 2.22 13.25 24.10
C SER A 396 2.40 14.10 22.85
N ASN A 397 2.15 13.52 21.67
CA ASN A 397 2.04 14.27 20.42
C ASN A 397 0.62 14.14 19.88
N TYR A 398 -0.04 15.25 19.60
CA TYR A 398 -1.45 15.27 19.20
C TYR A 398 -1.57 15.30 17.68
N ILE A 399 -2.09 14.20 17.13
CA ILE A 399 -2.24 13.99 15.69
C ILE A 399 -3.71 14.06 15.34
N TYR A 400 -4.04 14.99 14.45
CA TYR A 400 -5.39 15.16 13.92
C TYR A 400 -5.47 14.55 12.53
N ILE A 401 -6.66 14.07 12.18
CA ILE A 401 -6.93 13.49 10.87
C ILE A 401 -8.10 14.25 10.23
N ARG A 402 -7.94 14.60 8.96
CA ARG A 402 -8.97 15.26 8.15
C ARG A 402 -9.15 14.55 6.83
N ASP A 403 -10.37 14.21 6.47
CA ASP A 403 -10.65 13.55 5.19
C ASP A 403 -11.89 14.08 4.49
N THR A 404 -12.34 13.35 3.48
CA THR A 404 -13.43 13.74 2.60
C THR A 404 -14.29 12.54 2.23
N THR A 405 -15.41 12.84 1.59
CA THR A 405 -16.39 11.86 1.15
C THR A 405 -17.14 12.33 -0.10
N THR A 406 -17.58 11.36 -0.90
CA THR A 406 -18.57 11.53 -1.98
C THR A 406 -19.90 10.83 -1.67
N ALA A 407 -20.18 10.49 -0.40
CA ALA A 407 -21.37 9.75 0.00
C ALA A 407 -21.68 9.90 1.51
N PRO A 408 -22.95 9.87 1.94
CA PRO A 408 -23.25 9.63 3.35
C PRO A 408 -22.61 8.32 3.82
N THR A 409 -21.86 8.36 4.92
CA THR A 409 -21.09 7.21 5.41
C THR A 409 -20.71 7.35 6.88
N SER A 410 -20.33 6.23 7.48
CA SER A 410 -19.67 6.19 8.78
C SER A 410 -18.58 5.13 8.76
N GLY A 411 -17.72 5.18 9.76
CA GLY A 411 -16.65 4.21 9.90
C GLY A 411 -15.72 4.55 11.03
N LYS A 412 -14.60 3.83 11.05
CA LYS A 412 -13.60 3.87 12.11
C LYS A 412 -12.24 4.12 11.52
N VAL A 413 -11.47 4.98 12.16
CA VAL A 413 -10.08 5.27 11.83
C VAL A 413 -9.19 4.89 12.98
N ARG A 414 -8.03 4.30 12.69
CA ARG A 414 -6.96 4.05 13.66
C ARG A 414 -5.63 4.56 13.12
N LEU A 415 -4.68 4.74 14.04
CA LEU A 415 -3.38 5.33 13.73
C LEU A 415 -2.23 4.45 14.22
N TYR A 416 -1.23 4.32 13.38
CA TYR A 416 0.05 3.70 13.67
C TYR A 416 1.16 4.74 13.59
N ALA A 417 2.21 4.52 14.37
CA ALA A 417 3.46 5.25 14.24
C ALA A 417 4.61 4.27 14.41
N PHE A 418 5.33 4.00 13.34
CA PHE A 418 6.44 3.06 13.36
C PHE A 418 7.67 3.63 12.63
N PRO A 419 8.88 3.12 12.93
CA PRO A 419 10.07 3.49 12.18
C PRO A 419 9.97 2.95 10.75
N ASN A 420 10.64 3.60 9.80
CA ASN A 420 10.55 3.29 8.36
C ASN A 420 10.83 1.80 8.03
N ASN A 421 11.67 1.10 8.79
CA ASN A 421 11.93 -0.32 8.58
C ASN A 421 10.70 -1.24 8.73
N ILE A 422 9.61 -0.77 9.34
CA ILE A 422 8.35 -1.51 9.49
C ILE A 422 7.34 -1.19 8.37
N LEU A 423 7.57 -0.14 7.56
CA LEU A 423 6.64 0.27 6.47
C LEU A 423 6.27 -0.88 5.53
N LEU A 424 7.23 -1.77 5.27
CA LEU A 424 7.04 -2.89 4.36
C LEU A 424 6.37 -4.10 5.04
N HIS A 425 6.07 -4.02 6.33
CA HIS A 425 5.61 -5.16 7.12
C HIS A 425 4.24 -4.92 7.80
N PRO A 426 3.14 -4.77 7.02
CA PRO A 426 1.76 -4.88 7.50
C PRO A 426 1.51 -5.89 8.63
N SER A 427 2.13 -7.07 8.58
CA SER A 427 1.99 -8.11 9.61
C SER A 427 2.47 -7.68 11.01
N LEU A 428 3.28 -6.62 11.10
CA LEU A 428 3.84 -6.09 12.34
C LEU A 428 3.12 -4.80 12.80
N TYR A 429 2.12 -4.31 12.06
CA TYR A 429 1.45 -3.06 12.40
C TYR A 429 0.74 -3.16 13.75
N ASP A 430 0.09 -4.29 14.03
CA ASP A 430 -0.63 -4.53 15.27
C ASP A 430 0.29 -4.91 16.47
N GLN A 431 1.61 -4.77 16.32
CA GLN A 431 2.53 -4.90 17.46
C GLN A 431 2.40 -3.70 18.42
N GLU A 432 2.58 -3.98 19.71
CA GLU A 432 2.34 -3.00 20.78
C GLU A 432 3.15 -1.71 20.63
N SER A 433 4.38 -1.79 20.11
CA SER A 433 5.25 -0.63 19.90
C SER A 433 4.80 0.31 18.78
N ASN A 434 3.94 -0.15 17.88
CA ASN A 434 3.60 0.52 16.61
C ASN A 434 2.20 1.13 16.65
N ILE A 435 1.28 0.51 17.40
CA ILE A 435 -0.08 1.02 17.63
C ILE A 435 -0.03 2.35 18.42
N VAL A 436 -0.95 3.26 18.10
CA VAL A 436 -1.31 4.37 19.00
C VAL A 436 -2.40 3.89 19.97
N TRP A 437 -2.17 4.07 21.26
CA TRP A 437 -3.02 3.56 22.34
C TRP A 437 -3.80 4.69 23.01
N ASP A 438 -5.05 4.40 23.35
CA ASP A 438 -5.81 5.11 24.37
C ASP A 438 -5.78 4.29 25.68
N TYR A 439 -6.23 4.91 26.76
CA TYR A 439 -6.27 4.35 28.10
C TYR A 439 -7.68 4.44 28.66
N ASN A 440 -8.14 3.38 29.30
CA ASN A 440 -9.41 3.37 30.02
C ASN A 440 -9.24 3.95 31.44
N ASP A 441 -10.34 3.98 32.19
CA ASP A 441 -10.43 4.51 33.55
C ASP A 441 -9.60 3.69 34.57
N ASP A 442 -9.12 2.49 34.20
CA ASP A 442 -8.22 1.65 35.00
C ASP A 442 -6.75 1.78 34.57
N GLY A 443 -6.46 2.65 33.57
CA GLY A 443 -5.14 2.83 32.98
C GLY A 443 -4.70 1.70 32.05
N GLU A 444 -5.61 0.79 31.67
CA GLU A 444 -5.34 -0.27 30.69
C GLU A 444 -5.38 0.28 29.26
N ARG A 445 -4.44 -0.20 28.43
CA ARG A 445 -4.27 0.22 27.05
C ARG A 445 -5.29 -0.47 26.14
N TYR A 446 -5.90 0.29 25.24
CA TYR A 446 -6.67 -0.25 24.11
C TYR A 446 -6.38 0.54 22.81
N VAL A 447 -6.58 -0.10 21.66
CA VAL A 447 -6.25 0.50 20.36
C VAL A 447 -7.05 1.80 20.19
N ALA A 448 -6.35 2.92 19.95
CA ALA A 448 -7.01 4.18 19.71
C ALA A 448 -7.79 4.12 18.40
N ILE A 449 -9.11 4.30 18.50
CA ILE A 449 -10.03 4.32 17.35
C ILE A 449 -10.87 5.57 17.45
N ARG A 450 -11.00 6.29 16.33
CA ARG A 450 -11.89 7.44 16.19
C ARG A 450 -12.96 7.11 15.17
N SER A 451 -14.21 7.37 15.51
CA SER A 451 -15.33 7.15 14.60
C SER A 451 -15.65 8.43 13.83
N TYR A 452 -16.02 8.29 12.56
CA TYR A 452 -16.61 9.38 11.79
C TYR A 452 -18.02 8.99 11.34
N SER A 453 -18.86 10.00 11.13
CA SER A 453 -20.15 9.86 10.47
C SER A 453 -20.48 11.15 9.73
N THR A 454 -20.97 11.02 8.51
CA THR A 454 -21.34 12.13 7.64
C THR A 454 -22.60 11.79 6.86
N ASN A 455 -23.47 12.79 6.71
CA ASN A 455 -24.75 12.67 6.00
C ASN A 455 -24.69 13.28 4.58
N SER A 456 -23.52 13.73 4.11
CA SER A 456 -23.39 14.45 2.82
C SER A 456 -22.85 13.57 1.69
N ALA A 457 -23.48 13.67 0.51
CA ALA A 457 -23.00 13.02 -0.72
C ALA A 457 -21.83 13.75 -1.41
N ALA A 458 -21.47 14.94 -0.96
CA ALA A 458 -20.24 15.61 -1.37
C ALA A 458 -19.84 16.55 -0.23
N SER A 459 -18.70 16.29 0.42
CA SER A 459 -18.27 17.17 1.50
C SER A 459 -17.56 18.40 0.94
N LEU A 460 -18.24 19.55 1.01
CA LEU A 460 -17.62 20.87 0.73
C LEU A 460 -16.61 21.28 1.82
N ASN A 461 -16.59 20.54 2.93
CA ASN A 461 -15.79 20.77 4.13
C ASN A 461 -15.00 19.49 4.49
N PRO A 462 -13.92 19.56 5.27
CA PRO A 462 -13.28 18.34 5.77
C PRO A 462 -14.21 17.56 6.70
N ILE A 463 -14.17 16.23 6.62
CA ILE A 463 -14.51 15.37 7.75
C ILE A 463 -13.34 15.49 8.73
N LEU A 464 -13.52 16.27 9.79
CA LEU A 464 -12.52 16.44 10.84
C LEU A 464 -12.81 15.46 11.97
N LEU A 465 -11.84 14.62 12.31
CA LEU A 465 -11.84 13.89 13.57
C LEU A 465 -11.39 14.87 14.66
N SER A 466 -12.37 15.46 15.35
CA SER A 466 -12.15 16.54 16.32
C SER A 466 -11.36 16.10 17.55
N GLU A 467 -11.49 14.84 17.94
CA GLU A 467 -10.65 14.24 18.98
C GLU A 467 -9.32 13.74 18.39
N PRO A 468 -8.16 14.25 18.86
CA PRO A 468 -6.87 13.83 18.36
C PRO A 468 -6.48 12.41 18.81
N PHE A 469 -5.57 11.81 18.06
CA PHE A 469 -4.80 10.65 18.50
C PHE A 469 -3.62 11.13 19.37
N SER A 470 -3.46 10.56 20.56
CA SER A 470 -2.34 10.85 21.45
C SER A 470 -1.19 9.89 21.16
N CYS A 471 -0.28 10.28 20.26
CA CYS A 471 0.91 9.52 19.93
C CYS A 471 1.98 9.73 21.02
N ALA A 472 1.84 8.91 22.06
CA ALA A 472 2.55 8.99 23.31
C ALA A 472 3.87 8.20 23.33
N ASP A 473 4.88 8.75 24.03
CA ASP A 473 6.02 8.02 24.58
C ASP A 473 6.78 7.16 23.56
N ARG A 474 6.90 7.69 22.34
CA ARG A 474 7.62 6.99 21.27
C ARG A 474 9.10 6.86 21.64
N PRO A 475 9.66 5.64 21.59
CA PRO A 475 11.04 5.39 21.94
C PRO A 475 11.98 6.15 21.01
N LEU A 476 13.27 6.17 21.35
CA LEU A 476 14.26 6.70 20.43
C LEU A 476 14.27 5.85 19.15
N LEU A 477 14.32 6.51 18.00
CA LEU A 477 14.53 5.81 16.72
C LEU A 477 15.86 5.04 16.74
N PRO A 478 15.94 3.86 16.09
CA PRO A 478 17.21 3.15 15.93
C PRO A 478 18.26 4.01 15.22
N ALA A 479 19.54 3.73 15.47
CA ALA A 479 20.64 4.49 14.85
C ALA A 479 20.54 4.45 13.31
N GLY A 480 20.60 5.62 12.67
CA GLY A 480 20.47 5.78 11.22
C GLY A 480 19.07 6.15 10.72
N HIS A 481 18.10 6.33 11.62
CA HIS A 481 16.75 6.80 11.31
C HIS A 481 16.47 8.17 11.93
N ASP A 482 15.78 9.05 11.19
CA ASP A 482 15.51 10.44 11.55
C ASP A 482 14.01 10.81 11.62
N HIS A 483 13.13 9.93 11.14
CA HIS A 483 11.67 10.15 11.13
C HIS A 483 10.86 8.91 11.52
N TYR A 484 9.65 9.16 12.01
CA TYR A 484 8.59 8.17 12.12
C TYR A 484 7.67 8.24 10.90
N SER A 485 7.08 7.10 10.55
CA SER A 485 6.01 7.02 9.57
C SER A 485 4.68 6.84 10.31
N LEU A 486 3.80 7.82 10.17
CA LEU A 486 2.41 7.78 10.63
C LEU A 486 1.56 7.12 9.55
N VAL A 487 0.86 6.04 9.88
CA VAL A 487 -0.08 5.39 8.97
C VAL A 487 -1.46 5.37 9.58
N ALA A 488 -2.41 6.02 8.90
CA ALA A 488 -3.82 5.92 9.26
C ALA A 488 -4.52 4.89 8.37
N GLU A 489 -5.40 4.13 8.99
CA GLU A 489 -6.27 3.18 8.32
C GLU A 489 -7.71 3.52 8.61
N CYS A 490 -8.55 3.45 7.58
CA CYS A 490 -9.98 3.56 7.69
C CYS A 490 -10.64 2.19 7.47
N LYS A 491 -11.66 1.91 8.27
CA LYS A 491 -12.59 0.81 8.05
C LYS A 491 -14.00 1.38 8.04
N PRO A 492 -14.62 1.55 6.86
CA PRO A 492 -16.01 1.98 6.75
C PRO A 492 -16.96 1.00 7.44
N ASP A 493 -18.11 1.49 7.91
CA ASP A 493 -19.19 0.63 8.38
C ASP A 493 -19.94 0.01 7.18
N GLY A 494 -20.44 -1.22 7.36
CA GLY A 494 -21.24 -1.92 6.36
C GLY A 494 -20.42 -2.86 5.45
N THR A 495 -20.94 -3.11 4.25
CA THR A 495 -20.37 -4.05 3.29
C THR A 495 -19.79 -3.34 2.08
N GLY A 496 -18.68 -3.87 1.58
CA GLY A 496 -18.08 -3.47 0.31
C GLY A 496 -18.91 -3.91 -0.90
N PRO A 497 -18.46 -3.54 -2.12
CA PRO A 497 -19.17 -3.87 -3.37
C PRO A 497 -19.21 -5.37 -3.69
N ASP A 498 -18.32 -6.17 -3.09
CA ASP A 498 -18.32 -7.63 -3.13
C ASP A 498 -19.31 -8.29 -2.16
N GLY A 499 -20.01 -7.49 -1.35
CA GLY A 499 -20.94 -7.94 -0.32
C GLY A 499 -20.29 -8.43 0.97
N ALA A 500 -18.96 -8.37 1.10
CA ALA A 500 -18.25 -8.68 2.33
C ALA A 500 -18.15 -7.46 3.25
N GLU A 501 -18.01 -7.66 4.56
CA GLU A 501 -17.75 -6.55 5.48
C GLU A 501 -16.38 -5.91 5.20
N TYR A 502 -16.30 -4.58 5.33
CA TYR A 502 -15.01 -3.91 5.25
C TYR A 502 -14.06 -4.42 6.34
N LEU A 503 -12.88 -4.85 5.92
CA LEU A 503 -11.78 -5.19 6.81
C LEU A 503 -10.79 -4.02 6.91
N TRP A 504 -9.91 -4.09 7.90
CA TRP A 504 -8.82 -3.13 7.98
C TRP A 504 -7.84 -3.35 6.81
N PRO A 505 -7.34 -2.29 6.16
CA PRO A 505 -6.50 -2.41 4.96
C PRO A 505 -5.30 -3.33 5.11
N HIS A 506 -4.50 -3.21 6.17
CA HIS A 506 -3.31 -4.05 6.34
C HIS A 506 -3.65 -5.53 6.52
N THR A 507 -4.85 -5.87 7.03
CA THR A 507 -5.25 -7.28 7.23
C THR A 507 -5.59 -7.99 5.92
N GLN A 508 -5.73 -7.23 4.84
CA GLN A 508 -6.04 -7.73 3.50
C GLN A 508 -4.79 -7.89 2.63
N VAL A 509 -3.62 -7.47 3.13
CA VAL A 509 -2.34 -7.53 2.43
C VAL A 509 -1.33 -8.33 3.24
N ASP A 510 -0.46 -9.05 2.54
CA ASP A 510 0.75 -9.61 3.12
C ASP A 510 1.84 -8.53 3.22
N ASP A 511 2.96 -8.87 3.87
CA ASP A 511 4.13 -7.99 3.88
C ASP A 511 4.61 -7.62 2.47
N PHE A 512 4.87 -6.32 2.28
CA PHE A 512 5.48 -5.78 1.09
C PHE A 512 6.95 -6.20 1.05
N ARG A 513 7.44 -6.60 -0.12
CA ARG A 513 8.86 -6.92 -0.32
C ARG A 513 9.64 -5.77 -0.92
N THR A 514 8.96 -4.76 -1.48
CA THR A 514 9.59 -3.56 -2.03
C THR A 514 8.84 -2.28 -1.63
N ALA A 515 9.57 -1.16 -1.62
CA ALA A 515 8.96 0.16 -1.42
C ALA A 515 7.95 0.52 -2.52
N ALA A 516 8.11 -0.01 -3.74
CA ALA A 516 7.18 0.19 -4.84
C ALA A 516 5.83 -0.50 -4.59
N GLU A 517 5.83 -1.70 -4.01
CA GLU A 517 4.60 -2.40 -3.60
C GLU A 517 3.85 -1.64 -2.52
N PHE A 518 4.56 -1.19 -1.48
CA PHE A 518 3.99 -0.36 -0.44
C PHE A 518 3.42 0.95 -1.03
N THR A 519 4.19 1.63 -1.89
CA THR A 519 3.76 2.87 -2.54
C THR A 519 2.51 2.65 -3.37
N ALA A 520 2.44 1.56 -4.13
CA ALA A 520 1.27 1.21 -4.93
C ALA A 520 0.06 0.91 -4.03
N TRP A 521 0.22 0.15 -2.94
CA TRP A 521 -0.88 -0.11 -2.00
C TRP A 521 -1.47 1.19 -1.44
N VAL A 522 -0.59 2.10 -1.02
CA VAL A 522 -0.99 3.40 -0.50
C VAL A 522 -1.65 4.27 -1.58
N GLN A 523 -1.08 4.37 -2.78
CA GLN A 523 -1.64 5.17 -3.89
C GLN A 523 -2.96 4.65 -4.43
N ASN A 524 -3.21 3.35 -4.34
CA ASN A 524 -4.44 2.72 -4.82
C ASN A 524 -5.47 2.52 -3.70
N GLY A 525 -5.07 2.64 -2.44
CA GLY A 525 -5.91 2.37 -1.27
C GLY A 525 -6.65 3.63 -0.81
N PRO A 526 -7.98 3.73 -0.98
CA PRO A 526 -8.76 4.87 -0.46
C PRO A 526 -8.74 4.98 1.05
N TYR A 527 -8.50 3.88 1.74
CA TYR A 527 -8.64 3.77 3.18
C TYR A 527 -7.29 3.75 3.91
N VAL A 528 -6.20 4.16 3.26
CA VAL A 528 -4.87 4.26 3.88
C VAL A 528 -4.28 5.65 3.62
N ALA A 529 -3.66 6.24 4.64
CA ALA A 529 -2.84 7.43 4.49
C ALA A 529 -1.47 7.24 5.16
N LEU A 530 -0.44 7.84 4.59
CA LEU A 530 0.92 7.83 5.14
C LEU A 530 1.50 9.25 5.23
N ARG A 531 2.06 9.60 6.39
CA ARG A 531 2.92 10.79 6.54
C ARG A 531 4.20 10.45 7.28
N SER A 532 5.34 10.84 6.71
CA SER A 532 6.61 10.86 7.44
C SER A 532 6.73 12.15 8.26
N VAL A 533 7.13 12.03 9.52
CA VAL A 533 7.28 13.16 10.45
C VAL A 533 8.62 13.04 11.16
N GLU A 534 9.38 14.14 11.17
CA GLU A 534 10.65 14.22 11.87
C GLU A 534 10.48 13.94 13.37
N TYR A 535 11.52 13.34 13.97
CA TYR A 535 11.55 13.03 15.39
C TYR A 535 12.62 13.85 16.11
N MET A 536 12.22 14.48 17.22
CA MET A 536 13.11 15.22 18.10
C MET A 536 13.19 14.54 19.46
N GLN A 537 14.40 14.22 19.91
CA GLN A 537 14.64 13.71 21.25
C GLN A 537 14.30 14.78 22.28
N ASN A 538 13.54 14.40 23.30
CA ASN A 538 13.27 15.27 24.45
C ASN A 538 14.26 14.96 25.58
N ALA A 539 15.15 15.89 25.88
CA ALA A 539 16.12 15.78 26.96
C ALA A 539 15.49 15.95 28.36
N ASP A 540 14.33 16.60 28.44
CA ASP A 540 13.60 16.89 29.68
C ASP A 540 12.47 15.87 29.91
N ALA A 541 12.71 14.60 29.60
CA ALA A 541 11.72 13.54 29.77
C ALA A 541 11.30 13.40 31.24
N ALA A 542 10.01 13.14 31.46
CA ALA A 542 9.49 12.87 32.80
C ALA A 542 10.13 11.61 33.39
N SER A 543 10.39 11.64 34.69
CA SER A 543 10.92 10.48 35.41
C SER A 543 9.86 9.41 35.63
N TYR A 544 8.59 9.82 35.68
CA TYR A 544 7.45 8.92 35.73
C TYR A 544 6.24 9.53 35.02
N VAL A 545 5.44 8.68 34.36
CA VAL A 545 4.20 9.06 33.67
C VAL A 545 3.06 8.14 34.11
N LEU A 546 1.98 8.72 34.63
CA LEU A 546 0.70 8.04 34.85
C LEU A 546 -0.22 8.38 33.66
N ARG A 547 -0.62 7.36 32.91
CA ARG A 547 -1.61 7.47 31.82
C ARG A 547 -2.96 6.97 32.34
N THR A 548 -4.00 7.75 32.14
CA THR A 548 -5.38 7.44 32.54
C THR A 548 -6.35 8.09 31.55
N GLY A 549 -7.57 7.59 31.48
CA GLY A 549 -8.66 8.22 30.76
C GLY A 549 -9.87 8.42 31.65
N PHE A 550 -10.82 9.22 31.20
CA PHE A 550 -12.17 9.17 31.75
C PHE A 550 -13.21 9.35 30.66
N THR A 551 -14.40 8.78 30.89
CA THR A 551 -15.60 9.08 30.09
C THR A 551 -16.68 9.68 30.96
N ILE A 552 -17.32 10.78 30.52
CA ILE A 552 -18.48 11.34 31.24
C ILE A 552 -19.64 10.34 31.12
N PRO A 553 -20.17 9.81 32.24
CA PRO A 553 -21.20 8.78 32.18
C PRO A 553 -22.51 9.27 31.56
N GLU A 554 -23.33 8.33 31.11
CA GLU A 554 -24.70 8.63 30.71
C GLU A 554 -25.52 9.22 31.88
N GLY A 555 -26.41 10.17 31.59
CA GLY A 555 -27.28 10.81 32.59
C GLY A 555 -26.78 12.15 33.14
N PHE A 556 -25.56 12.57 32.81
CA PHE A 556 -25.06 13.92 33.08
C PHE A 556 -25.41 14.90 31.95
N SER A 557 -25.26 16.20 32.19
CA SER A 557 -25.56 17.28 31.24
C SER A 557 -24.28 18.04 30.86
N PRO A 558 -24.19 18.61 29.64
CA PRO A 558 -23.10 19.55 29.29
C PRO A 558 -22.97 20.74 30.25
N THR A 559 -24.02 21.08 31.01
CA THR A 559 -24.01 22.17 31.99
C THR A 559 -23.45 21.77 33.36
N ASP A 560 -23.12 20.49 33.56
CA ASP A 560 -22.52 20.01 34.81
C ASP A 560 -21.08 20.50 34.95
N TYR A 561 -20.66 20.70 36.20
CA TYR A 561 -19.29 21.07 36.54
C TYR A 561 -18.50 19.84 36.93
N TRP A 562 -17.34 19.70 36.31
CA TRP A 562 -16.40 18.62 36.57
C TRP A 562 -15.08 19.19 37.05
N VAL A 563 -14.37 18.42 37.87
CA VAL A 563 -13.02 18.74 38.30
C VAL A 563 -12.14 17.54 38.06
N PHE A 564 -11.10 17.71 37.24
CA PHE A 564 -10.00 16.77 37.20
C PHE A 564 -9.00 17.16 38.29
N ARG A 565 -8.82 16.27 39.27
CA ARG A 565 -8.03 16.52 40.47
C ARG A 565 -6.80 15.63 40.50
N VAL A 566 -5.65 16.22 40.78
CA VAL A 566 -4.40 15.51 41.03
C VAL A 566 -3.91 15.86 42.43
N ARG A 567 -3.82 14.86 43.30
CA ARG A 567 -3.28 14.98 44.64
C ARG A 567 -1.89 14.33 44.72
N LEU A 568 -0.92 15.12 45.13
CA LEU A 568 0.44 14.72 45.41
C LEU A 568 0.56 14.38 46.90
N VAL A 569 1.10 13.22 47.19
CA VAL A 569 1.28 12.70 48.56
C VAL A 569 2.75 12.35 48.73
N ASN A 570 3.38 12.91 49.76
CA ASN A 570 4.80 12.77 50.06
C ASN A 570 5.75 12.92 48.83
N CYS A 571 5.42 13.81 47.89
CA CYS A 571 6.27 14.05 46.73
C CYS A 571 7.49 14.93 47.11
N PRO A 572 8.71 14.67 46.59
CA PRO A 572 9.91 15.41 46.99
C PRO A 572 9.82 16.91 46.66
N VAL A 573 10.08 17.79 47.63
CA VAL A 573 10.18 19.23 47.37
C VAL A 573 11.35 19.51 46.42
N GLY A 574 11.10 20.30 45.38
CA GLY A 574 12.04 20.59 44.30
C GLY A 574 11.97 19.65 43.09
N SER A 575 11.22 18.54 43.19
CA SER A 575 10.74 17.82 42.00
C SER A 575 9.61 18.62 41.32
N ALA A 576 9.15 18.23 40.13
CA ALA A 576 8.09 18.94 39.41
C ALA A 576 6.96 18.02 38.92
N ILE A 577 5.80 18.61 38.65
CA ILE A 577 4.60 17.95 38.15
C ILE A 577 4.03 18.74 36.97
N SER A 578 3.52 18.03 35.97
CA SER A 578 2.63 18.57 34.94
C SER A 578 1.56 17.54 34.59
N PHE A 579 0.52 17.96 33.89
CA PHE A 579 -0.30 17.02 33.13
C PHE A 579 -0.85 17.68 31.88
N ASP A 580 -0.98 16.89 30.82
CA ASP A 580 -1.71 17.25 29.61
C ASP A 580 -2.81 16.22 29.34
N SER A 581 -3.73 16.59 28.46
CA SER A 581 -4.80 15.71 28.02
C SER A 581 -5.14 15.91 26.55
N SER A 582 -6.01 15.07 25.99
CA SER A 582 -6.60 15.29 24.66
C SER A 582 -7.53 16.51 24.61
N ASP A 583 -7.86 17.12 25.75
CA ASP A 583 -8.66 18.33 25.85
C ASP A 583 -7.81 19.54 26.30
N PRO A 584 -7.80 20.64 25.53
CA PRO A 584 -7.02 21.83 25.84
C PRO A 584 -7.49 22.57 27.10
N GLU A 585 -8.69 22.31 27.62
CA GLU A 585 -9.15 22.89 28.89
C GLU A 585 -8.61 22.13 30.11
N ILE A 586 -8.19 20.86 29.93
CA ILE A 586 -7.76 19.97 31.00
C ILE A 586 -6.24 19.78 30.92
N GLN A 587 -5.52 20.79 31.39
CA GLN A 587 -4.06 20.79 31.39
C GLN A 587 -3.49 21.56 32.59
N TYR A 588 -2.26 21.21 32.97
CA TYR A 588 -1.51 21.88 34.01
C TYR A 588 -0.04 21.97 33.63
N SER A 589 0.42 23.20 33.41
CA SER A 589 1.80 23.49 33.04
C SER A 589 2.79 23.00 34.11
N LEU A 590 4.00 22.67 33.68
CA LEU A 590 5.08 22.22 34.56
C LEU A 590 5.30 23.18 35.73
N ARG A 591 5.14 22.68 36.95
CA ARG A 591 5.42 23.45 38.18
C ARG A 591 6.26 22.66 39.16
N THR A 592 7.18 23.37 39.81
CA THR A 592 7.97 22.83 40.92
C THR A 592 7.09 22.60 42.14
N ILE A 593 7.25 21.43 42.76
CA ILE A 593 6.58 21.04 43.99
C ILE A 593 7.25 21.77 45.16
N THR A 594 6.48 22.62 45.84
CA THR A 594 6.93 23.41 47.00
C THR A 594 6.51 22.82 48.33
N THR A 595 5.45 22.01 48.36
CA THR A 595 4.99 21.27 49.54
C THR A 595 4.79 19.78 49.23
N PRO A 596 5.18 18.86 50.14
CA PRO A 596 5.07 17.41 49.91
C PRO A 596 3.64 16.92 49.66
N GLU A 597 2.67 17.60 50.26
CA GLU A 597 1.24 17.43 50.02
C GLU A 597 0.74 18.62 49.22
N THR A 598 0.19 18.38 48.03
CA THR A 598 -0.41 19.41 47.18
C THR A 598 -1.62 18.83 46.46
N GLU A 599 -2.69 19.61 46.36
CA GLU A 599 -3.86 19.26 45.53
C GLU A 599 -3.98 20.27 44.40
N ILE A 600 -4.08 19.76 43.17
CA ILE A 600 -4.30 20.52 41.94
C ILE A 600 -5.68 20.14 41.42
N GLY A 601 -6.51 21.11 41.03
CA GLY A 601 -7.84 20.85 40.48
C GLY A 601 -8.13 21.78 39.31
N ILE A 602 -8.44 21.19 38.15
CA ILE A 602 -8.86 21.91 36.95
C ILE A 602 -10.36 21.71 36.78
N ILE A 603 -11.09 22.82 36.81
CA ILE A 603 -12.55 22.84 36.64
C ILE A 603 -12.85 22.96 35.15
N PHE A 604 -13.75 22.12 34.65
CA PHE A 604 -14.23 22.16 33.26
C PHE A 604 -15.74 21.89 33.19
N THR A 605 -16.36 22.28 32.08
CA THR A 605 -17.81 22.16 31.81
C THR A 605 -18.03 22.14 30.29
N GLY A 606 -19.28 22.10 29.83
CA GLY A 606 -19.63 22.09 28.40
C GLY A 606 -19.45 20.74 27.71
N LYS A 607 -19.12 19.68 28.46
CA LYS A 607 -18.83 18.34 27.91
C LYS A 607 -20.05 17.43 28.03
N ALA A 608 -20.51 16.90 26.90
CA ALA A 608 -21.68 16.03 26.87
C ALA A 608 -21.38 14.61 27.42
N PRO A 609 -22.41 13.83 27.80
CA PRO A 609 -22.26 12.40 28.06
C PRO A 609 -21.55 11.68 26.92
N GLY A 610 -20.70 10.71 27.26
CA GLY A 610 -19.86 9.99 26.31
C GLY A 610 -18.58 10.74 25.89
N PHE A 611 -18.37 11.97 26.38
CA PHE A 611 -17.09 12.67 26.19
C PHE A 611 -15.95 11.87 26.84
N ASN A 612 -14.95 11.49 26.05
CA ASN A 612 -13.75 10.81 26.49
C ASN A 612 -12.57 11.78 26.54
N CYS A 613 -11.74 11.67 27.57
CA CYS A 613 -10.53 12.46 27.70
C CYS A 613 -9.35 11.58 28.11
N GLN A 614 -8.26 11.66 27.35
CA GLN A 614 -7.02 10.92 27.58
C GLN A 614 -6.03 11.82 28.32
N ILE A 615 -5.47 11.37 29.43
CA ILE A 615 -4.66 12.20 30.34
C ILE A 615 -3.29 11.56 30.60
N ALA A 616 -2.26 12.40 30.62
CA ALA A 616 -0.91 12.01 31.01
C ALA A 616 -0.38 12.93 32.11
N ILE A 617 -0.27 12.39 33.33
CA ILE A 617 0.31 13.08 34.48
C ILE A 617 1.80 12.73 34.58
N ARG A 618 2.65 13.74 34.61
CA ARG A 618 4.11 13.60 34.54
C ARG A 618 4.78 14.14 35.78
N TRP A 619 5.61 13.30 36.38
CA TRP A 619 6.48 13.68 37.49
C TRP A 619 7.94 13.74 37.05
N PHE A 620 8.62 14.82 37.40
CA PHE A 620 10.00 15.09 37.04
C PHE A 620 10.84 15.12 38.30
N ALA A 621 11.77 14.17 38.42
CA ALA A 621 12.61 14.03 39.60
C ALA A 621 13.47 15.26 39.87
N ASN A 622 13.96 15.94 38.83
CA ASN A 622 14.88 17.08 38.94
C ASN A 622 16.06 16.80 39.89
N GLY A 623 16.66 15.61 39.77
CA GLY A 623 17.76 15.16 40.63
C GLY A 623 17.34 14.72 42.04
N LYS A 624 16.05 14.63 42.35
CA LYS A 624 15.52 14.06 43.60
C LYS A 624 15.28 12.56 43.47
N SER A 625 15.51 11.80 44.53
CA SER A 625 15.11 10.40 44.60
C SER A 625 13.63 10.28 44.99
N ALA A 626 12.98 9.21 44.53
CA ALA A 626 11.65 8.83 45.02
C ALA A 626 11.69 8.62 46.55
N GLN A 627 10.59 8.96 47.24
CA GLN A 627 10.48 8.85 48.69
C GLN A 627 9.54 7.71 49.10
N PRO A 628 9.78 7.04 50.25
CA PRO A 628 8.85 6.03 50.76
C PRO A 628 7.44 6.60 50.95
N GLY A 629 6.44 5.96 50.35
CA GLY A 629 5.05 6.43 50.44
C GLY A 629 4.71 7.61 49.52
N GLN A 630 5.60 7.99 48.59
CA GLN A 630 5.27 8.91 47.51
C GLN A 630 4.11 8.36 46.68
N ARG A 631 3.05 9.17 46.46
CA ARG A 631 1.90 8.81 45.62
C ARG A 631 1.39 10.00 44.83
N ILE A 632 0.86 9.72 43.65
CA ILE A 632 0.08 10.66 42.85
C ILE A 632 -1.30 10.02 42.65
N VAL A 633 -2.34 10.72 43.08
CA VAL A 633 -3.73 10.28 43.00
C VAL A 633 -4.47 11.19 42.04
N ALA A 634 -4.97 10.64 40.94
CA ALA A 634 -5.85 11.33 40.01
C ALA A 634 -7.31 11.01 40.36
N SER A 635 -8.22 11.97 40.21
CA SER A 635 -9.64 11.73 40.46
C SER A 635 -10.49 12.60 39.54
N LEU A 636 -11.50 11.97 38.93
CA LEU A 636 -12.60 12.70 38.31
C LEU A 636 -13.66 12.99 39.38
N VAL A 637 -14.03 14.26 39.51
CA VAL A 637 -14.96 14.72 40.53
C VAL A 637 -16.12 15.44 39.87
N TYR A 638 -17.33 14.96 40.11
CA TYR A 638 -18.56 15.69 39.80
C TYR A 638 -18.79 16.75 40.87
N ARG A 639 -18.92 18.01 40.46
CA ARG A 639 -19.17 19.14 41.35
C ARG A 639 -20.59 19.65 41.14
N THR A 640 -21.41 19.55 42.18
CA THR A 640 -22.75 20.13 42.18
C THR A 640 -22.87 21.24 43.21
N VAL A 641 -23.83 22.15 43.00
CA VAL A 641 -24.13 23.21 43.97
C VAL A 641 -25.38 22.88 44.75
N VAL A 642 -25.26 22.87 46.07
CA VAL A 642 -26.38 22.70 47.00
C VAL A 642 -26.70 24.02 47.69
N THR A 643 -27.98 24.35 47.85
CA THR A 643 -28.43 25.63 48.41
C THR A 643 -29.07 25.52 49.81
N THR A 644 -29.02 26.65 50.51
CA THR A 644 -29.60 27.03 51.83
C THR A 644 -29.79 25.94 52.89
N ALA A 645 -30.93 25.22 52.95
CA ALA A 645 -31.21 24.33 54.08
C ALA A 645 -30.34 23.07 54.10
N LEU A 646 -30.17 22.46 52.92
CA LEU A 646 -29.31 21.28 52.76
C LEU A 646 -27.83 21.68 52.83
N ALA A 647 -27.49 22.86 52.30
CA ALA A 647 -26.15 23.43 52.38
C ALA A 647 -25.69 23.60 53.84
N TYR A 648 -26.50 24.24 54.68
CA TYR A 648 -26.21 24.41 56.12
C TYR A 648 -26.05 23.07 56.84
N HIS A 649 -26.89 22.09 56.51
CA HIS A 649 -26.78 20.76 57.12
C HIS A 649 -25.48 20.05 56.72
N LEU A 650 -25.11 20.12 55.44
CA LEU A 650 -23.90 19.46 54.93
C LEU A 650 -22.63 20.13 55.44
N THR A 651 -22.49 21.45 55.38
CA THR A 651 -21.27 22.14 55.84
C THR A 651 -21.19 22.27 57.36
N CYS A 652 -22.24 22.76 58.05
CA CYS A 652 -22.14 23.07 59.48
C CYS A 652 -22.36 21.86 60.39
N ARG A 653 -23.07 20.81 59.96
CA ARG A 653 -23.30 19.61 60.79
C ARG A 653 -22.50 18.38 60.36
N LYS A 654 -22.21 18.23 59.07
CA LYS A 654 -21.48 17.07 58.55
C LYS A 654 -20.05 17.38 58.10
N ASN A 655 -19.63 18.64 58.08
CA ASN A 655 -18.33 19.10 57.54
C ASN A 655 -18.09 18.62 56.09
N ILE A 656 -19.14 18.60 55.25
CA ILE A 656 -19.10 18.18 53.85
C ILE A 656 -19.25 19.41 52.94
N GLY A 657 -18.36 19.56 51.94
CA GLY A 657 -18.41 20.59 50.90
C GLY A 657 -17.64 21.88 51.23
N LYS A 658 -17.46 22.76 50.23
CA LYS A 658 -16.82 24.08 50.36
C LYS A 658 -17.83 25.20 50.08
N LEU A 659 -17.75 26.31 50.80
CA LEU A 659 -18.60 27.50 50.55
C LEU A 659 -18.35 28.02 49.14
N ALA A 660 -19.42 28.18 48.35
CA ALA A 660 -19.36 28.79 47.03
C ALA A 660 -19.39 30.32 47.16
N GLU A 661 -18.54 31.02 46.40
CA GLU A 661 -18.69 32.46 46.21
C GLU A 661 -19.99 32.75 45.42
N PRO A 662 -20.57 33.96 45.49
CA PRO A 662 -21.76 34.30 44.72
C PRO A 662 -21.54 34.06 43.22
N PHE A 663 -22.43 33.29 42.58
CA PHE A 663 -22.29 32.94 41.16
C PHE A 663 -23.60 33.11 40.40
N GLU A 664 -23.52 33.33 39.09
CA GLU A 664 -24.67 33.52 38.21
C GLU A 664 -25.15 32.20 37.60
N VAL A 665 -26.46 31.99 37.58
CA VAL A 665 -27.13 30.83 36.96
C VAL A 665 -27.98 31.31 35.79
N THR A 666 -27.92 30.59 34.68
CA THR A 666 -28.77 30.80 33.50
C THR A 666 -30.00 29.89 33.56
N VAL A 667 -31.19 30.43 33.31
CA VAL A 667 -32.46 29.72 33.35
C VAL A 667 -32.56 28.76 32.15
N GLY A 668 -32.61 27.45 32.42
CA GLY A 668 -32.75 26.38 31.42
C GLY A 668 -34.02 25.55 31.61
N ASP A 669 -34.33 24.65 30.67
CA ASP A 669 -35.59 23.90 30.62
C ASP A 669 -35.88 23.05 31.88
N ASN A 670 -34.83 22.66 32.61
CA ASN A 670 -34.90 21.80 33.80
C ASN A 670 -34.78 22.55 35.14
N TYR A 671 -34.65 23.88 35.15
CA TYR A 671 -34.53 24.67 36.38
C TYR A 671 -35.89 25.25 36.81
N PRO A 672 -36.11 25.50 38.12
CA PRO A 672 -37.31 26.21 38.55
C PRO A 672 -37.24 27.66 38.07
N ASN A 673 -37.94 27.96 36.98
CA ASN A 673 -38.05 29.29 36.36
C ASN A 673 -38.79 30.30 37.25
N LEU A 674 -38.60 30.32 38.57
CA LEU A 674 -39.38 31.15 39.50
C LEU A 674 -38.52 32.32 39.97
N GLU A 675 -39.06 33.53 39.84
CA GLU A 675 -38.43 34.72 40.39
C GLU A 675 -38.52 34.70 41.94
N MET A 676 -37.36 34.70 42.61
CA MET A 676 -37.28 34.79 44.07
C MET A 676 -37.64 36.22 44.50
N PRO A 677 -38.64 36.42 45.37
CA PRO A 677 -39.00 37.75 45.82
C PRO A 677 -37.85 38.39 46.62
N ASP A 678 -37.64 39.68 46.39
CA ASP A 678 -36.65 40.49 47.09
C ASP A 678 -36.88 40.39 48.61
N ARG A 679 -35.86 39.92 49.37
CA ARG A 679 -35.96 39.66 50.82
C ARG A 679 -36.41 40.89 51.62
N LYS A 680 -36.25 42.11 51.07
CA LYS A 680 -36.66 43.37 51.69
C LYS A 680 -38.17 43.67 51.59
N LYS A 681 -38.94 42.94 50.78
CA LYS A 681 -40.38 43.22 50.52
C LYS A 681 -41.36 42.29 51.27
N GLY A 682 -40.86 41.39 52.12
CA GLY A 682 -41.69 40.46 52.90
C GLY A 682 -42.19 39.25 52.10
N HIS A 683 -42.66 38.21 52.81
CA HIS A 683 -43.15 36.97 52.19
C HIS A 683 -44.35 37.22 51.26
N PRO A 684 -44.41 36.61 50.06
CA PRO A 684 -45.58 36.72 49.19
C PRO A 684 -46.81 36.07 49.84
N LYS A 685 -47.98 36.68 49.67
CA LYS A 685 -49.27 36.13 50.13
C LYS A 685 -49.60 34.85 49.36
N VAL A 686 -50.13 33.84 50.05
CA VAL A 686 -50.64 32.59 49.45
C VAL A 686 -51.69 32.94 48.39
N GLY A 687 -51.35 32.77 47.11
CA GLY A 687 -52.17 33.14 45.95
C GLY A 687 -51.56 34.18 44.99
N GLY A 688 -50.37 34.73 45.27
CA GLY A 688 -49.67 35.60 44.31
C GLY A 688 -49.02 34.81 43.17
N ALA A 689 -49.26 35.23 41.92
CA ALA A 689 -48.61 34.63 40.75
C ALA A 689 -47.10 34.84 40.83
N HIS A 690 -46.33 33.74 40.95
CA HIS A 690 -44.88 33.80 40.76
C HIS A 690 -44.60 34.15 39.29
N VAL A 691 -43.84 35.22 39.06
CA VAL A 691 -43.38 35.57 37.72
C VAL A 691 -42.36 34.53 37.30
N ARG A 692 -42.55 33.97 36.09
CA ARG A 692 -41.57 33.05 35.53
C ARG A 692 -40.40 33.83 34.94
N ARG A 693 -39.17 33.43 35.25
CA ARG A 693 -37.98 33.92 34.54
C ARG A 693 -37.98 33.37 33.11
N VAL A 694 -37.45 34.13 32.17
CA VAL A 694 -37.40 33.74 30.76
C VAL A 694 -36.25 32.73 30.56
N LEU A 695 -36.45 31.75 29.68
CA LEU A 695 -35.38 30.85 29.23
C LEU A 695 -34.20 31.68 28.72
N GLY A 696 -33.01 31.43 29.27
CA GLY A 696 -31.78 32.19 28.97
C GLY A 696 -31.49 33.37 29.90
N ASP A 697 -32.40 33.76 30.80
CA ASP A 697 -32.12 34.82 31.79
C ASP A 697 -31.04 34.40 32.79
N LYS A 698 -30.18 35.34 33.21
CA LYS A 698 -29.13 35.11 34.22
C LYS A 698 -29.52 35.69 35.58
N TYR A 699 -29.21 34.99 36.68
CA TYR A 699 -29.43 35.49 38.03
C TYR A 699 -28.38 35.04 39.04
N SER A 700 -28.03 35.91 39.98
CA SER A 700 -27.01 35.61 41.00
C SER A 700 -27.60 34.88 42.21
N VAL A 701 -26.96 33.79 42.61
CA VAL A 701 -27.27 33.03 43.83
C VAL A 701 -26.29 33.44 44.92
N ALA A 702 -26.80 34.11 45.96
CA ALA A 702 -26.00 34.70 47.04
C ALA A 702 -25.43 33.68 48.06
N GLY A 703 -25.59 32.37 47.84
CA GLY A 703 -25.02 31.37 48.75
C GLY A 703 -25.41 29.93 48.44
N GLY A 704 -24.39 29.08 48.31
CA GLY A 704 -24.47 27.64 48.17
C GLY A 704 -23.18 26.98 48.65
N ILE A 705 -23.14 25.65 48.62
CA ILE A 705 -21.92 24.89 48.85
C ILE A 705 -21.64 24.04 47.62
N HIS A 706 -20.38 23.96 47.22
CA HIS A 706 -19.94 22.95 46.26
C HIS A 706 -19.80 21.63 46.99
N VAL A 707 -20.54 20.63 46.53
CA VAL A 707 -20.38 19.25 46.96
C VAL A 707 -19.66 18.51 45.84
N ASP A 708 -18.52 17.94 46.21
CA ASP A 708 -17.64 17.20 45.33
C ASP A 708 -17.93 15.71 45.53
N TYR A 709 -18.38 15.04 44.47
CA TYR A 709 -18.56 13.59 44.43
C TYR A 709 -17.45 12.99 43.57
N VAL A 710 -16.64 12.12 44.17
CA VAL A 710 -15.61 11.39 43.43
C VAL A 710 -16.31 10.31 42.60
N VAL A 711 -16.09 10.37 41.29
CA VAL A 711 -16.70 9.44 40.31
C VAL A 711 -15.71 8.34 39.94
N GLY A 712 -14.42 8.67 39.82
CA GLY A 712 -13.34 7.72 39.55
C GLY A 712 -12.04 8.16 40.20
N VAL A 713 -11.16 7.20 40.51
CA VAL A 713 -9.85 7.42 41.15
C VAL A 713 -8.80 6.50 40.57
N ASP A 714 -7.68 7.08 40.15
CA ASP A 714 -6.46 6.36 39.79
C ASP A 714 -5.30 6.75 40.68
N THR A 715 -4.38 5.82 40.93
CA THR A 715 -3.25 6.07 41.81
C THR A 715 -1.97 5.41 41.32
N TRP A 716 -0.89 6.18 41.34
CA TRP A 716 0.47 5.67 41.30
C TRP A 716 1.13 5.84 42.67
N GLY A 717 1.96 4.87 43.09
CA GLY A 717 2.71 4.98 44.33
C GLY A 717 3.99 4.14 44.40
N HIS A 718 5.00 4.66 45.09
CA HIS A 718 6.21 3.94 45.47
C HIS A 718 6.08 3.41 46.91
N ASN A 719 5.89 2.10 47.05
CA ASN A 719 6.07 1.41 48.32
C ASN A 719 7.47 0.76 48.30
N LEU A 720 8.46 1.42 48.90
CA LEU A 720 9.70 0.73 49.28
C LEU A 720 9.38 0.01 50.59
N THR A 721 9.30 -1.32 50.54
CA THR A 721 9.34 -2.18 51.75
C THR A 721 10.61 -1.96 52.54
#